data_AF-A0A151P356-F1
#
_entry.id   AF-A0A151P356-F1
#
_cell.length_a   1.000
_cell.length_b   1.000
_cell.length_c   1.000
_cell.angle_alpha   90.00
_cell.angle_beta   90.00
_cell.angle_gamma   90.00
#
_symmetry.space_group_name_H-M   'P 1'
#
loop_
_entity.id
_entity.type
_entity.pdbx_description
1 polymer ?
#
loop_
_entity_poly.entity_id
_entity_poly.type
_entity_poly.pdbx_seq_one_letter_code
_entity_poly.pdbx_strand_id
1 'polypeptide(L)'
;MAERGYSFSLTTFSPSGKLVQIEYALAAVAAGAPSVGIKAANGVVLATEKKQKSILYDERSVHKVESITKHIGLVYSGMGPDYRVLVHRARKLAQQYYLVYHEPIPTAQLVQRIASVMQEYTQSGGVRPFGVSLLICGWNEGRPYLFQSDPSGAYFAWKATAMGKNYVNGKTFLEKRYNEDLELEDAIHTAILTLKESFEGQMTEDNIEVGICNEAGFRRLTPTEVKDYLAAIAYSPHRPVGNNVTNMSVHSLLCDRIAVAKELIKRAEALSRSYKGGIEGGAKLCSKLKAELKFLLKVEGGKVAIKESHLQSTNLTHLQAIIESAENLEDVVSILHVFAYEDKFGEKQMLVVDVVANGGHTWVKAIGRKAEALHNIWLGRGQYGDKSIIEQAEDFLQASHQQPVQYSNPHIIFAFYNSVSSPMAERLKEMGISVRGDIVAVNSLVETSNENRHLSASESDEESPELLQVTSVDRENLVASVAFPTAIKVDVCNRVNLDITTLITYVSALSYGGCYFIFREKVLTEQAAQERKERVLPQLEDFMKGKELFACESAVKDFQSILETLGGPGEKERAMLLIRRVNVVPDQPSDRALTLVASSKINSRSLTIFGTGDTLKAITVTANIGFVRAAANQGVKFSVFIHQPRALTESKESVATPLPKNCTAGCGL
;
A
#
# COMPACT_ATOMS: atom_id res chain seq x y z
N MET A 1 23.82 -44.90 -14.12
CA MET A 1 24.01 -44.69 -12.67
C MET A 1 22.66 -44.94 -12.01
N ALA A 2 22.45 -46.13 -11.43
CA ALA A 2 21.14 -46.51 -10.89
C ALA A 2 20.89 -45.98 -9.46
N GLU A 3 21.93 -45.56 -8.71
CA GLU A 3 21.78 -45.11 -7.31
C GLU A 3 22.83 -44.07 -6.89
N ARG A 4 22.96 -42.96 -7.63
CA ARG A 4 23.56 -41.75 -7.06
C ARG A 4 22.57 -40.60 -7.23
N GLY A 5 21.57 -40.57 -6.36
CA GLY A 5 20.70 -39.41 -6.22
C GLY A 5 21.52 -38.17 -5.84
N TYR A 6 21.02 -36.98 -6.17
CA TYR A 6 21.67 -35.73 -5.75
C TYR A 6 21.79 -35.69 -4.22
N SER A 7 23.01 -35.57 -3.71
CA SER A 7 23.29 -35.59 -2.26
C SER A 7 23.09 -34.24 -1.57
N PHE A 8 22.87 -33.16 -2.33
CA PHE A 8 22.65 -31.81 -1.82
C PHE A 8 21.15 -31.44 -1.83
N SER A 9 20.70 -30.73 -0.79
CA SER A 9 19.34 -30.19 -0.72
C SER A 9 19.14 -29.11 -1.78
N LEU A 10 17.99 -29.15 -2.47
CA LEU A 10 17.56 -28.08 -3.37
C LEU A 10 17.14 -26.81 -2.59
N THR A 11 16.91 -26.94 -1.29
CA THR A 11 16.53 -25.86 -0.38
C THR A 11 17.77 -25.35 0.33
N THR A 12 18.35 -24.26 -0.19
CA THR A 12 19.53 -23.60 0.39
C THR A 12 19.13 -22.23 0.94
N PHE A 13 19.82 -21.78 1.99
CA PHE A 13 19.67 -20.42 2.51
C PHE A 13 20.08 -19.39 1.45
N SER A 14 19.22 -18.39 1.25
CA SER A 14 19.59 -17.17 0.54
C SER A 14 20.52 -16.32 1.42
N PRO A 15 21.24 -15.34 0.84
CA PRO A 15 21.97 -14.33 1.62
C PRO A 15 21.09 -13.56 2.63
N SER A 16 19.78 -13.51 2.39
CA SER A 16 18.77 -12.91 3.29
C SER A 16 18.24 -13.86 4.39
N GLY A 17 18.83 -15.04 4.54
CA GLY A 17 18.43 -16.03 5.56
C GLY A 17 17.13 -16.76 5.25
N LYS A 18 16.64 -16.69 4.01
CA LYS A 18 15.36 -17.30 3.59
C LYS A 18 15.57 -18.64 2.89
N LEU A 19 14.56 -19.49 2.95
CA LEU A 19 14.50 -20.76 2.21
C LEU A 19 13.54 -20.62 1.02
N VAL A 20 14.07 -20.18 -0.11
CA VAL A 20 13.28 -19.77 -1.29
C VAL A 20 12.36 -20.88 -1.84
N GLN A 21 12.79 -22.14 -1.78
CA GLN A 21 11.95 -23.28 -2.19
C GLN A 21 10.67 -23.41 -1.34
N ILE A 22 10.73 -23.03 -0.06
CA ILE A 22 9.55 -23.03 0.83
C ILE A 22 8.62 -21.87 0.45
N GLU A 23 9.16 -20.69 0.13
CA GLU A 23 8.35 -19.56 -0.35
C GLU A 23 7.60 -19.90 -1.64
N TYR A 24 8.23 -20.62 -2.57
CA TYR A 24 7.57 -21.11 -3.78
C TYR A 24 6.49 -22.18 -3.49
N ALA A 25 6.74 -23.08 -2.54
CA ALA A 25 5.74 -24.05 -2.12
C ALA A 25 4.51 -23.35 -1.50
N LEU A 26 4.72 -22.32 -0.67
CA LEU A 26 3.63 -21.50 -0.12
C LEU A 26 2.86 -20.73 -1.19
N ALA A 27 3.53 -20.27 -2.25
CA ALA A 27 2.84 -19.67 -3.40
C ALA A 27 1.94 -20.69 -4.13
N ALA A 28 2.39 -21.95 -4.26
CA ALA A 28 1.56 -23.02 -4.80
C ALA A 28 0.34 -23.32 -3.92
N VAL A 29 0.49 -23.24 -2.58
CA VAL A 29 -0.63 -23.33 -1.63
C VAL A 29 -1.62 -22.19 -1.85
N ALA A 30 -1.14 -20.94 -1.96
CA ALA A 30 -1.98 -19.76 -2.17
C ALA A 30 -2.75 -19.78 -3.52
N ALA A 31 -2.24 -20.50 -4.52
CA ALA A 31 -2.93 -20.73 -5.79
C ALA A 31 -3.93 -21.91 -5.74
N GLY A 32 -3.89 -22.73 -4.68
CA GLY A 32 -4.76 -23.88 -4.50
C GLY A 32 -6.23 -23.51 -4.27
N ALA A 33 -7.12 -24.48 -4.44
CA ALA A 33 -8.54 -24.27 -4.19
C ALA A 33 -8.81 -23.90 -2.71
N PRO A 34 -9.72 -22.94 -2.44
CA PRO A 34 -10.07 -22.49 -1.10
C PRO A 34 -10.48 -23.64 -0.17
N SER A 35 -9.96 -23.59 1.06
CA SER A 35 -10.30 -24.50 2.15
C SER A 35 -10.47 -23.72 3.45
N VAL A 36 -11.45 -24.10 4.26
CA VAL A 36 -11.83 -23.43 5.52
C VAL A 36 -11.92 -24.47 6.62
N GLY A 37 -11.42 -24.12 7.81
CA GLY A 37 -11.57 -24.90 9.03
C GLY A 37 -12.16 -24.06 10.15
N ILE A 38 -13.15 -24.58 10.87
CA ILE A 38 -13.78 -23.90 12.00
C ILE A 38 -13.95 -24.88 13.16
N LYS A 39 -13.43 -24.51 14.33
CA LYS A 39 -13.61 -25.22 15.59
C LYS A 39 -14.84 -24.66 16.33
N ALA A 40 -15.91 -25.45 16.34
CA ALA A 40 -17.11 -25.22 17.16
C ALA A 40 -16.89 -25.71 18.61
N ALA A 41 -17.80 -25.38 19.51
CA ALA A 41 -17.79 -25.87 20.89
C ALA A 41 -17.91 -27.41 20.94
N ASN A 42 -18.78 -27.97 20.11
CA ASN A 42 -19.12 -29.39 20.04
C ASN A 42 -18.65 -30.09 18.75
N GLY A 43 -17.76 -29.47 17.97
CA GLY A 43 -17.17 -30.14 16.81
C GLY A 43 -16.16 -29.32 16.02
N VAL A 44 -15.75 -29.84 14.87
CA VAL A 44 -14.89 -29.16 13.90
C VAL A 44 -15.45 -29.38 12.51
N VAL A 45 -15.46 -28.32 11.70
CA VAL A 45 -15.85 -28.36 10.30
C VAL A 45 -14.63 -28.12 9.43
N LEU A 46 -14.45 -28.94 8.41
CA LEU A 46 -13.56 -28.72 7.27
C LEU A 46 -14.42 -28.59 6.02
N ALA A 47 -14.27 -27.51 5.27
CA ALA A 47 -14.98 -27.30 4.02
C ALA A 47 -14.02 -26.87 2.91
N THR A 48 -14.25 -27.31 1.67
CA THR A 48 -13.39 -26.90 0.56
C THR A 48 -14.13 -26.84 -0.78
N GLU A 49 -13.65 -25.96 -1.66
CA GLU A 49 -14.07 -25.94 -3.06
C GLU A 49 -13.48 -27.14 -3.84
N LYS A 50 -14.36 -27.79 -4.60
CA LYS A 50 -14.11 -28.93 -5.48
C LYS A 50 -14.62 -28.65 -6.90
N LYS A 51 -14.30 -27.47 -7.43
CA LYS A 51 -14.74 -27.05 -8.76
C LYS A 51 -14.03 -27.83 -9.87
N GLN A 52 -14.82 -28.52 -10.70
CA GLN A 52 -14.33 -29.26 -11.86
C GLN A 52 -14.42 -28.43 -13.13
N LYS A 53 -13.47 -28.63 -14.05
CA LYS A 53 -13.37 -27.89 -15.32
C LYS A 53 -14.15 -28.54 -16.47
N SER A 54 -14.57 -29.79 -16.32
CA SER A 54 -15.21 -30.58 -17.37
C SER A 54 -16.31 -31.48 -16.80
N ILE A 55 -17.42 -31.57 -17.53
CA ILE A 55 -18.53 -32.47 -17.25
C ILE A 55 -18.17 -33.96 -17.41
N LEU A 56 -17.02 -34.26 -18.03
CA LEU A 56 -16.53 -35.63 -18.21
C LEU A 56 -15.92 -36.21 -16.92
N TYR A 57 -15.81 -35.40 -15.87
CA TYR A 57 -15.21 -35.79 -14.61
C TYR A 57 -16.24 -36.53 -13.75
N ASP A 58 -15.91 -37.72 -13.26
CA ASP A 58 -16.70 -38.37 -12.21
C ASP A 58 -16.38 -37.71 -10.87
N GLU A 59 -17.27 -36.81 -10.45
CA GLU A 59 -17.13 -36.00 -9.25
C GLU A 59 -16.99 -36.84 -7.98
N ARG A 60 -17.48 -38.09 -7.95
CA ARG A 60 -17.43 -38.94 -6.75
C ARG A 60 -16.16 -39.77 -6.64
N SER A 61 -15.34 -39.81 -7.70
CA SER A 61 -14.14 -40.65 -7.77
C SER A 61 -12.93 -40.14 -6.96
N VAL A 62 -12.90 -38.83 -6.64
CA VAL A 62 -11.77 -38.20 -5.93
C VAL A 62 -12.29 -37.26 -4.86
N HIS A 63 -11.64 -37.30 -3.70
CA HIS A 63 -11.98 -36.48 -2.55
C HIS A 63 -10.83 -35.56 -2.16
N LYS A 64 -11.17 -34.35 -1.72
CA LYS A 64 -10.23 -33.39 -1.13
C LYS A 64 -10.28 -33.44 0.40
N VAL A 65 -11.37 -33.93 0.96
CA VAL A 65 -11.54 -34.21 2.39
C VAL A 65 -11.40 -35.71 2.61
N GLU A 66 -10.46 -36.14 3.47
CA GLU A 66 -10.16 -37.56 3.71
C GLU A 66 -10.15 -37.89 5.20
N SER A 67 -10.70 -39.07 5.55
CA SER A 67 -10.56 -39.64 6.90
C SER A 67 -9.18 -40.30 7.04
N ILE A 68 -8.46 -39.98 8.12
CA ILE A 68 -7.18 -40.62 8.45
C ILE A 68 -7.39 -41.72 9.49
N THR A 69 -8.21 -41.42 10.49
CA THR A 69 -8.69 -42.38 11.49
C THR A 69 -10.17 -42.11 11.71
N LYS A 70 -10.80 -42.92 12.59
CA LYS A 70 -12.18 -42.69 13.03
C LYS A 70 -12.40 -41.29 13.62
N HIS A 71 -11.37 -40.65 14.18
CA HIS A 71 -11.48 -39.37 14.90
C HIS A 71 -10.63 -38.24 14.30
N ILE A 72 -10.04 -38.44 13.12
CA ILE A 72 -9.18 -37.44 12.46
C ILE A 72 -9.51 -37.33 10.97
N GLY A 73 -9.67 -36.09 10.50
CA GLY A 73 -9.85 -35.74 9.11
C GLY A 73 -8.78 -34.77 8.59
N LEU A 74 -8.54 -34.83 7.27
CA LEU A 74 -7.66 -33.92 6.55
C LEU A 74 -8.38 -33.24 5.38
N VAL A 75 -7.99 -32.00 5.11
CA VAL A 75 -8.22 -31.30 3.84
C VAL A 75 -6.97 -30.50 3.46
N TYR A 76 -6.81 -30.14 2.19
CA TYR A 76 -5.63 -29.43 1.71
C TYR A 76 -5.93 -28.30 0.72
N SER A 77 -4.98 -27.37 0.65
CA SER A 77 -4.82 -26.43 -0.46
C SER A 77 -3.42 -26.59 -1.07
N GLY A 78 -3.33 -26.70 -2.39
CA GLY A 78 -2.07 -26.88 -3.13
C GLY A 78 -2.11 -28.04 -4.13
N MET A 79 -1.03 -28.81 -4.23
CA MET A 79 -0.86 -29.91 -5.20
C MET A 79 -1.53 -31.23 -4.77
N GLY A 80 -2.52 -31.70 -5.54
CA GLY A 80 -3.24 -32.95 -5.24
C GLY A 80 -2.41 -34.24 -5.16
N PRO A 81 -1.39 -34.46 -6.01
CA PRO A 81 -0.52 -35.63 -5.89
C PRO A 81 0.23 -35.68 -4.55
N ASP A 82 0.77 -34.55 -4.11
CA ASP A 82 1.48 -34.39 -2.83
C ASP A 82 0.55 -34.68 -1.64
N TYR A 83 -0.69 -34.20 -1.70
CA TYR A 83 -1.71 -34.50 -0.70
C TYR A 83 -1.95 -36.00 -0.52
N ARG A 84 -2.08 -36.77 -1.62
CA ARG A 84 -2.32 -38.23 -1.54
C ARG A 84 -1.15 -38.97 -0.89
N VAL A 85 0.08 -38.53 -1.13
CA VAL A 85 1.28 -39.09 -0.48
C VAL A 85 1.23 -38.84 1.02
N LEU A 86 0.91 -37.61 1.44
CA LEU A 86 0.80 -37.26 2.86
C LEU A 86 -0.36 -37.98 3.56
N VAL A 87 -1.51 -38.13 2.90
CA VAL A 87 -2.65 -38.93 3.42
C VAL A 87 -2.25 -40.38 3.66
N HIS A 88 -1.56 -41.01 2.70
CA HIS A 88 -1.09 -42.39 2.86
C HIS A 88 -0.09 -42.51 4.01
N ARG A 89 0.85 -41.56 4.12
CA ARG A 89 1.82 -41.52 5.21
C ARG A 89 1.15 -41.31 6.57
N ALA A 90 0.19 -40.38 6.66
CA ALA A 90 -0.58 -40.10 7.87
C ALA A 90 -1.34 -41.33 8.37
N ARG A 91 -2.03 -42.04 7.46
CA ARG A 91 -2.73 -43.29 7.79
C ARG A 91 -1.76 -44.34 8.32
N LYS A 92 -0.60 -44.52 7.69
CA LYS A 92 0.44 -45.46 8.15
C LYS A 92 0.96 -45.09 9.55
N LEU A 93 1.27 -43.81 9.79
CA LEU A 93 1.75 -43.32 11.09
C LEU A 93 0.71 -43.53 12.20
N ALA A 94 -0.58 -43.28 11.90
CA ALA A 94 -1.66 -43.50 12.85
C ALA A 94 -1.83 -44.98 13.22
N GLN A 95 -1.78 -45.88 12.23
CA GLN A 95 -1.89 -47.33 12.47
C GLN A 95 -0.66 -47.88 13.21
N GLN A 96 0.54 -47.38 12.91
CA GLN A 96 1.75 -47.74 13.63
C GLN A 96 1.68 -47.32 15.10
N TYR A 97 1.16 -46.13 15.39
CA TYR A 97 0.92 -45.68 16.75
C TYR A 97 -0.06 -46.60 17.48
N TYR A 98 -1.22 -46.88 16.86
CA TYR A 98 -2.23 -47.76 17.43
C TYR A 98 -1.70 -49.18 17.68
N LEU A 99 -0.86 -49.72 16.80
CA LEU A 99 -0.28 -51.06 16.97
C LEU A 99 0.65 -51.15 18.18
N VAL A 100 1.35 -50.06 18.52
CA VAL A 100 2.31 -50.02 19.63
C VAL A 100 1.63 -49.70 20.95
N TYR A 101 0.74 -48.72 20.96
CA TYR A 101 0.13 -48.19 22.19
C TYR A 101 -1.28 -48.70 22.46
N HIS A 102 -1.90 -49.38 21.48
CA HIS A 102 -3.30 -49.84 21.54
C HIS A 102 -4.33 -48.73 21.82
N GLU A 103 -3.94 -47.47 21.55
CA GLU A 103 -4.78 -46.29 21.72
C GLU A 103 -4.83 -45.47 20.44
N PRO A 104 -5.97 -44.81 20.11
CA PRO A 104 -6.05 -43.91 18.98
C PRO A 104 -5.02 -42.78 19.10
N ILE A 105 -4.27 -42.52 18.03
CA ILE A 105 -3.29 -41.44 18.04
C ILE A 105 -3.96 -40.08 18.35
N PRO A 106 -3.45 -39.30 19.33
CA PRO A 106 -3.94 -37.95 19.57
C PRO A 106 -3.72 -37.04 18.34
N THR A 107 -4.64 -36.11 18.08
CA THR A 107 -4.55 -35.23 16.90
C THR A 107 -3.22 -34.47 16.85
N ALA A 108 -2.79 -33.88 17.97
CA ALA A 108 -1.52 -33.16 18.06
C ALA A 108 -0.30 -34.04 17.72
N GLN A 109 -0.31 -35.31 18.15
CA GLN A 109 0.76 -36.28 17.87
C GLN A 109 0.85 -36.62 16.38
N LEU A 110 -0.31 -36.78 15.72
CA LEU A 110 -0.32 -37.02 14.27
C LEU A 110 0.18 -35.79 13.50
N VAL A 111 -0.26 -34.59 13.88
CA VAL A 111 0.18 -33.32 13.26
C VAL A 111 1.69 -33.18 13.35
N GLN A 112 2.26 -33.38 14.54
CA GLN A 112 3.70 -33.32 14.75
C GLN A 112 4.46 -34.30 13.84
N ARG A 113 4.01 -35.55 13.73
CA ARG A 113 4.67 -36.56 12.89
C ARG A 113 4.57 -36.25 11.39
N ILE A 114 3.44 -35.72 10.93
CA ILE A 114 3.27 -35.30 9.53
C ILE A 114 4.16 -34.09 9.24
N ALA A 115 4.17 -33.11 10.15
CA ALA A 115 5.03 -31.94 10.06
C ALA A 115 6.52 -32.31 9.97
N SER A 116 6.98 -33.30 10.76
CA SER A 116 8.34 -33.82 10.66
C SER A 116 8.64 -34.45 9.29
N VAL A 117 7.69 -35.21 8.71
CA VAL A 117 7.86 -35.73 7.34
C VAL A 117 7.95 -34.59 6.32
N MET A 118 7.14 -33.55 6.45
CA MET A 118 7.20 -32.39 5.55
C MET A 118 8.54 -31.65 5.70
N GLN A 119 9.01 -31.47 6.93
CA GLN A 119 10.27 -30.82 7.25
C GLN A 119 11.49 -31.61 6.73
N GLU A 120 11.47 -32.94 6.80
CA GLU A 120 12.52 -33.81 6.26
C GLU A 120 12.75 -33.55 4.75
N TYR A 121 11.67 -33.28 4.00
CA TYR A 121 11.71 -32.95 2.57
C TYR A 121 12.20 -31.53 2.27
N THR A 122 12.42 -30.70 3.30
CA THR A 122 13.09 -29.40 3.15
C THR A 122 14.62 -29.51 3.32
N GLN A 123 15.11 -30.58 3.95
CA GLN A 123 16.54 -30.74 4.27
C GLN A 123 17.20 -31.91 3.54
N SER A 124 16.41 -32.86 3.01
CA SER A 124 16.93 -34.01 2.28
C SER A 124 17.39 -33.65 0.86
N GLY A 125 18.48 -34.29 0.43
CA GLY A 125 19.02 -34.12 -0.91
C GLY A 125 18.13 -34.75 -2.00
N GLY A 126 18.09 -34.11 -3.18
CA GLY A 126 17.41 -34.67 -4.36
C GLY A 126 15.88 -34.72 -4.31
N VAL A 127 15.25 -34.11 -3.30
CA VAL A 127 13.79 -33.97 -3.18
C VAL A 127 13.40 -32.50 -3.08
N ARG A 128 12.14 -32.20 -3.43
CA ARG A 128 11.53 -30.88 -3.23
C ARG A 128 10.58 -30.90 -2.03
N PRO A 129 10.34 -29.77 -1.36
CA PRO A 129 9.27 -29.64 -0.38
C PRO A 129 7.90 -29.99 -0.98
N PHE A 130 6.98 -30.43 -0.12
CA PHE A 130 5.59 -30.67 -0.51
C PHE A 130 4.89 -29.33 -0.83
N GLY A 131 4.15 -29.29 -1.94
CA GLY A 131 3.42 -28.10 -2.39
C GLY A 131 2.01 -27.99 -1.82
N VAL A 132 1.81 -28.34 -0.55
CA VAL A 132 0.49 -28.34 0.12
C VAL A 132 0.58 -27.80 1.55
N SER A 133 -0.47 -27.10 1.98
CA SER A 133 -0.80 -26.93 3.39
C SER A 133 -2.00 -27.80 3.73
N LEU A 134 -2.00 -28.34 4.94
CA LEU A 134 -3.03 -29.24 5.45
C LEU A 134 -3.83 -28.55 6.56
N LEU A 135 -5.14 -28.71 6.55
CA LEU A 135 -5.96 -28.54 7.76
C LEU A 135 -6.27 -29.92 8.32
N ILE A 136 -5.97 -30.09 9.60
CA ILE A 136 -6.13 -31.33 10.34
C ILE A 136 -7.15 -31.09 11.44
N CYS A 137 -8.28 -31.78 11.37
CA CYS A 137 -9.26 -31.77 12.44
C CYS A 137 -9.25 -33.08 13.21
N GLY A 138 -9.60 -33.02 14.48
CA GLY A 138 -9.92 -34.22 15.23
C GLY A 138 -10.65 -33.95 16.53
N TRP A 139 -11.08 -35.03 17.16
CA TRP A 139 -11.77 -35.03 18.44
C TRP A 139 -11.04 -35.97 19.40
N ASN A 140 -10.47 -35.42 20.47
CA ASN A 140 -9.78 -36.19 21.50
C ASN A 140 -10.21 -35.70 22.88
N GLU A 141 -10.48 -36.64 23.79
CA GLU A 141 -10.75 -36.34 25.22
C GLU A 141 -11.86 -35.29 25.44
N GLY A 142 -12.94 -35.39 24.67
CA GLY A 142 -14.08 -34.46 24.74
C GLY A 142 -13.79 -33.06 24.18
N ARG A 143 -12.65 -32.86 23.50
CA ARG A 143 -12.26 -31.57 22.94
C ARG A 143 -12.06 -31.63 21.42
N PRO A 144 -12.59 -30.64 20.69
CA PRO A 144 -12.30 -30.47 19.27
C PRO A 144 -10.93 -29.81 19.06
N TYR A 145 -10.20 -30.26 18.04
CA TYR A 145 -8.90 -29.72 17.63
C TYR A 145 -8.88 -29.39 16.15
N LEU A 146 -8.31 -28.23 15.82
CA LEU A 146 -8.06 -27.80 14.45
C LEU A 146 -6.61 -27.29 14.36
N PHE A 147 -5.83 -27.92 13.49
CA PHE A 147 -4.45 -27.53 13.21
C PHE A 147 -4.27 -27.21 11.73
N GLN A 148 -3.31 -26.34 11.45
CA GLN A 148 -2.77 -26.12 10.11
C GLN A 148 -1.31 -26.59 10.09
N SER A 149 -0.88 -27.26 9.03
CA SER A 149 0.53 -27.60 8.77
C SER A 149 0.94 -27.09 7.40
N ASP A 150 2.10 -26.43 7.32
CA ASP A 150 2.61 -25.79 6.11
C ASP A 150 3.79 -26.55 5.48
N PRO A 151 4.14 -26.30 4.20
CA PRO A 151 5.27 -26.93 3.48
C PRO A 151 6.61 -26.94 4.22
N SER A 152 6.83 -25.98 5.13
CA SER A 152 8.04 -25.89 5.96
C SER A 152 8.12 -26.97 7.05
N GLY A 153 7.00 -27.62 7.37
CA GLY A 153 6.83 -28.41 8.58
C GLY A 153 6.45 -27.59 9.81
N ALA A 154 6.20 -26.28 9.68
CA ALA A 154 5.56 -25.51 10.74
C ALA A 154 4.09 -25.92 10.88
N TYR A 155 3.59 -25.95 12.11
CA TYR A 155 2.17 -26.19 12.38
C TYR A 155 1.66 -25.30 13.52
N PHE A 156 0.36 -24.98 13.45
CA PHE A 156 -0.31 -24.05 14.37
C PHE A 156 -1.71 -24.55 14.72
N ALA A 157 -2.13 -24.36 15.97
CA ALA A 157 -3.51 -24.60 16.39
C ALA A 157 -4.38 -23.38 16.07
N TRP A 158 -5.59 -23.60 15.56
CA TRP A 158 -6.50 -22.53 15.16
C TRP A 158 -7.89 -22.71 15.77
N LYS A 159 -8.55 -21.59 16.07
CA LYS A 159 -9.99 -21.56 16.36
C LYS A 159 -10.81 -21.58 15.06
N ALA A 160 -10.38 -20.80 14.07
CA ALA A 160 -10.84 -20.89 12.70
C ALA A 160 -9.72 -20.40 11.78
N THR A 161 -9.64 -20.92 10.56
CA THR A 161 -8.65 -20.47 9.56
C THR A 161 -9.11 -20.79 8.14
N ALA A 162 -8.48 -20.13 7.16
CA ALA A 162 -8.69 -20.36 5.74
C ALA A 162 -7.35 -20.48 5.00
N MET A 163 -7.33 -21.28 3.93
CA MET A 163 -6.18 -21.54 3.06
C MET A 163 -6.60 -21.51 1.58
N GLY A 164 -5.62 -21.43 0.68
CA GLY A 164 -5.84 -21.42 -0.76
C GLY A 164 -6.06 -20.01 -1.34
N LYS A 165 -6.65 -19.96 -2.52
CA LYS A 165 -6.95 -18.69 -3.22
C LYS A 165 -7.77 -17.79 -2.32
N ASN A 166 -7.38 -16.51 -2.24
CA ASN A 166 -8.05 -15.48 -1.43
C ASN A 166 -8.12 -15.77 0.08
N TYR A 167 -7.21 -16.59 0.63
CA TYR A 167 -7.23 -16.95 2.06
C TYR A 167 -7.21 -15.75 3.02
N VAL A 168 -6.57 -14.63 2.65
CA VAL A 168 -6.55 -13.38 3.44
C VAL A 168 -7.97 -12.88 3.67
N ASN A 169 -8.78 -12.79 2.62
CA ASN A 169 -10.18 -12.35 2.71
C ASN A 169 -11.02 -13.35 3.52
N GLY A 170 -10.78 -14.66 3.33
CA GLY A 170 -11.45 -15.71 4.09
C GLY A 170 -11.17 -15.61 5.59
N LYS A 171 -9.92 -15.37 5.99
CA LYS A 171 -9.54 -15.14 7.39
C LYS A 171 -10.22 -13.90 7.97
N THR A 172 -10.18 -12.77 7.25
CA THR A 172 -10.88 -11.55 7.68
C THR A 172 -12.40 -11.75 7.81
N PHE A 173 -13.02 -12.58 6.96
CA PHE A 173 -14.44 -12.92 7.08
C PHE A 173 -14.73 -13.77 8.33
N LEU A 174 -13.88 -14.76 8.60
CA LEU A 174 -13.97 -15.61 9.78
C LEU A 174 -13.80 -14.80 11.06
N GLU A 175 -12.83 -13.88 11.13
CA GLU A 175 -12.59 -13.02 12.30
C GLU A 175 -13.82 -12.21 12.72
N LYS A 176 -14.68 -11.83 11.78
CA LYS A 176 -15.91 -11.07 12.06
C LYS A 176 -17.10 -11.95 12.46
N ARG A 177 -17.09 -13.24 12.12
CA ARG A 177 -18.25 -14.13 12.27
C ARG A 177 -18.04 -15.25 13.27
N TYR A 178 -16.80 -15.59 13.57
CA TYR A 178 -16.44 -16.59 14.55
C TYR A 178 -16.73 -16.08 15.96
N ASN A 179 -17.32 -16.94 16.78
CA ASN A 179 -17.37 -16.81 18.23
C ASN A 179 -17.12 -18.19 18.85
N GLU A 180 -16.72 -18.23 20.12
CA GLU A 180 -16.33 -19.49 20.78
C GLU A 180 -17.51 -20.43 21.05
N ASP A 181 -18.71 -19.87 21.16
CA ASP A 181 -19.96 -20.58 21.46
C ASP A 181 -20.64 -21.12 20.19
N LEU A 182 -19.96 -21.11 19.04
CA LEU A 182 -20.51 -21.63 17.80
C LEU A 182 -20.79 -23.13 17.94
N GLU A 183 -22.03 -23.51 17.66
CA GLU A 183 -22.43 -24.90 17.51
C GLU A 183 -22.03 -25.46 16.14
N LEU A 184 -21.93 -26.78 16.03
CA LEU A 184 -21.44 -27.47 14.82
C LEU A 184 -22.25 -27.10 13.56
N GLU A 185 -23.57 -27.02 13.67
CA GLU A 185 -24.47 -26.65 12.58
C GLU A 185 -24.19 -25.23 12.07
N ASP A 186 -24.02 -24.27 12.99
CA ASP A 186 -23.69 -22.88 12.67
C ASP A 186 -22.28 -22.73 12.10
N ALA A 187 -21.35 -23.58 12.53
CA ALA A 187 -20.01 -23.66 11.95
C ALA A 187 -20.04 -24.17 10.50
N ILE A 188 -20.92 -25.13 10.17
CA ILE A 188 -21.10 -25.60 8.77
C ILE A 188 -21.60 -24.45 7.90
N HIS A 189 -22.64 -23.74 8.36
CA HIS A 189 -23.16 -22.57 7.67
C HIS A 189 -22.09 -21.48 7.48
N THR A 190 -21.33 -21.19 8.53
CA THR A 190 -20.27 -20.18 8.48
C THR A 190 -19.14 -20.59 7.53
N ALA A 191 -18.77 -21.88 7.50
CA ALA A 191 -17.75 -22.39 6.59
C ALA A 191 -18.18 -22.28 5.12
N ILE A 192 -19.43 -22.63 4.79
CA ILE A 192 -19.97 -22.51 3.43
C ILE A 192 -20.05 -21.04 3.01
N LEU A 193 -20.50 -20.15 3.89
CA LEU A 193 -20.54 -18.71 3.62
C LEU A 193 -19.13 -18.14 3.41
N THR A 194 -18.14 -18.58 4.18
CA THR A 194 -16.75 -18.17 4.01
C THR A 194 -16.21 -18.61 2.65
N LEU A 195 -16.48 -19.85 2.23
CA LEU A 195 -16.10 -20.32 0.89
C LEU A 195 -16.77 -19.47 -0.19
N LYS A 196 -18.04 -19.10 0.00
CA LYS A 196 -18.84 -18.33 -0.96
C LYS A 196 -18.24 -16.97 -1.29
N GLU A 197 -17.58 -16.31 -0.33
CA GLU A 197 -16.87 -15.04 -0.58
C GLU A 197 -15.76 -15.15 -1.63
N SER A 198 -15.16 -16.34 -1.75
CA SER A 198 -14.08 -16.64 -2.70
C SER A 198 -14.51 -17.47 -3.91
N PHE A 199 -15.76 -17.93 -3.94
CA PHE A 199 -16.26 -18.88 -4.92
C PHE A 199 -16.77 -18.20 -6.19
N GLU A 200 -16.26 -18.63 -7.34
CA GLU A 200 -16.69 -18.11 -8.64
C GLU A 200 -17.78 -19.02 -9.24
N GLY A 201 -19.02 -18.53 -9.31
CA GLY A 201 -20.16 -19.26 -9.88
C GLY A 201 -21.18 -19.70 -8.82
N GLN A 202 -22.01 -20.68 -9.16
CA GLN A 202 -23.02 -21.22 -8.24
C GLN A 202 -22.44 -22.40 -7.46
N MET A 203 -22.60 -22.39 -6.12
CA MET A 203 -22.31 -23.55 -5.28
C MET A 203 -23.41 -24.60 -5.42
N THR A 204 -22.99 -25.85 -5.54
CA THR A 204 -23.85 -27.05 -5.61
C THR A 204 -23.30 -28.11 -4.68
N GLU A 205 -24.10 -29.12 -4.38
CA GLU A 205 -23.73 -30.25 -3.54
C GLU A 205 -22.50 -31.03 -4.03
N ASP A 206 -22.18 -30.95 -5.33
CA ASP A 206 -21.07 -31.68 -5.94
C ASP A 206 -19.78 -30.86 -6.07
N ASN A 207 -19.85 -29.53 -5.98
CA ASN A 207 -18.71 -28.64 -6.18
C ASN A 207 -18.08 -28.10 -4.90
N ILE A 208 -18.61 -28.48 -3.75
CA ILE A 208 -17.97 -28.32 -2.44
C ILE A 208 -17.92 -29.68 -1.72
N GLU A 209 -16.99 -29.82 -0.79
CA GLU A 209 -16.92 -31.00 0.07
C GLU A 209 -16.77 -30.56 1.52
N VAL A 210 -17.57 -31.17 2.40
CA VAL A 210 -17.64 -30.83 3.82
C VAL A 210 -17.39 -32.08 4.66
N GLY A 211 -16.46 -31.99 5.60
CA GLY A 211 -16.21 -32.98 6.64
C GLY A 211 -16.44 -32.38 8.01
N ILE A 212 -17.02 -33.17 8.91
CA ILE A 212 -17.24 -32.78 10.30
C ILE A 212 -16.57 -33.79 11.23
N CYS A 213 -16.08 -33.31 12.37
CA CYS A 213 -15.60 -34.13 13.46
C CYS A 213 -16.29 -33.72 14.75
N ASN A 214 -16.96 -34.65 15.41
CA ASN A 214 -17.52 -34.46 16.74
C ASN A 214 -17.23 -35.71 17.60
N GLU A 215 -17.93 -35.86 18.72
CA GLU A 215 -17.79 -37.02 19.61
C GLU A 215 -17.96 -38.38 18.90
N ALA A 216 -18.85 -38.45 17.90
CA ALA A 216 -19.08 -39.67 17.11
C ALA A 216 -17.89 -40.00 16.18
N GLY A 217 -16.96 -39.07 15.99
CA GLY A 217 -15.80 -39.18 15.12
C GLY A 217 -15.90 -38.28 13.90
N PHE A 218 -14.98 -38.50 12.98
CA PHE A 218 -14.89 -37.80 11.71
C PHE A 218 -15.74 -38.48 10.64
N ARG A 219 -16.56 -37.70 9.94
CA ARG A 219 -17.29 -38.15 8.75
C ARG A 219 -17.36 -37.06 7.69
N ARG A 220 -17.49 -37.46 6.43
CA ARG A 220 -17.85 -36.55 5.34
C ARG A 220 -19.37 -36.47 5.25
N LEU A 221 -19.87 -35.28 4.98
CA LEU A 221 -21.28 -35.09 4.69
C LEU A 221 -21.60 -35.67 3.30
N THR A 222 -22.77 -36.27 3.18
CA THR A 222 -23.30 -36.74 1.91
C THR A 222 -23.73 -35.55 1.04
N PRO A 223 -23.80 -35.70 -0.29
CA PRO A 223 -24.29 -34.62 -1.17
C PRO A 223 -25.68 -34.11 -0.76
N THR A 224 -26.57 -34.99 -0.29
CA THR A 224 -27.90 -34.60 0.21
C THR A 224 -27.81 -33.70 1.43
N GLU A 225 -26.99 -34.06 2.44
CA GLU A 225 -26.80 -33.20 3.62
C GLU A 225 -26.22 -31.84 3.21
N VAL A 226 -25.21 -31.81 2.34
CA VAL A 226 -24.62 -30.55 1.83
C VAL A 226 -25.66 -29.71 1.09
N LYS A 227 -26.52 -30.34 0.29
CA LYS A 227 -27.63 -29.68 -0.39
C LYS A 227 -28.61 -29.04 0.58
N ASP A 228 -28.93 -29.72 1.69
CA ASP A 228 -29.82 -29.18 2.71
C ASP A 228 -29.24 -27.95 3.39
N TYR A 229 -27.93 -27.93 3.70
CA TYR A 229 -27.25 -26.73 4.20
C TYR A 229 -27.21 -25.60 3.17
N LEU A 230 -26.96 -25.91 1.89
CA LEU A 230 -27.01 -24.93 0.80
C LEU A 230 -28.42 -24.36 0.62
N ALA A 231 -29.45 -25.21 0.73
CA ALA A 231 -30.84 -24.80 0.67
C ALA A 231 -31.19 -23.91 1.87
N ALA A 232 -30.79 -24.25 3.09
CA ALA A 232 -31.00 -23.42 4.27
C ALA A 232 -30.30 -22.04 4.17
N ILE A 233 -29.15 -21.97 3.50
CA ILE A 233 -28.48 -20.70 3.17
C ILE A 233 -29.28 -19.88 2.13
N ALA A 234 -29.97 -20.56 1.20
CA ALA A 234 -30.82 -19.92 0.18
C ALA A 234 -32.24 -19.58 0.67
N TYR A 235 -32.78 -20.33 1.64
CA TYR A 235 -34.16 -20.30 2.14
C TYR A 235 -34.29 -19.74 3.56
N SER A 236 -33.27 -19.09 4.12
CA SER A 236 -33.40 -18.40 5.40
C SER A 236 -33.82 -16.93 5.20
N PRO A 237 -35.12 -16.58 5.18
CA PRO A 237 -35.53 -15.31 5.75
C PRO A 237 -35.29 -15.43 7.27
N HIS A 238 -34.42 -14.59 7.81
CA HIS A 238 -34.10 -14.59 9.24
C HIS A 238 -35.35 -14.76 10.12
N ARG A 239 -35.43 -15.86 10.91
CA ARG A 239 -36.25 -15.87 12.12
C ARG A 239 -35.58 -14.92 13.12
N PRO A 240 -36.29 -13.89 13.61
CA PRO A 240 -35.76 -13.01 14.63
C PRO A 240 -35.79 -13.74 15.97
N VAL A 241 -34.63 -13.88 16.62
CA VAL A 241 -34.61 -13.83 18.08
C VAL A 241 -34.86 -12.37 18.44
N GLY A 242 -35.86 -12.13 19.28
CA GLY A 242 -36.67 -10.92 19.28
C GLY A 242 -35.92 -9.60 19.36
N ASN A 243 -36.32 -8.66 18.49
CA ASN A 243 -36.68 -7.27 18.83
C ASN A 243 -37.04 -6.52 17.54
N ASN A 244 -38.31 -6.15 17.38
CA ASN A 244 -38.90 -5.51 16.18
C ASN A 244 -38.46 -4.04 15.95
N VAL A 245 -37.23 -3.66 16.32
CA VAL A 245 -36.72 -2.28 16.20
C VAL A 245 -35.52 -2.18 15.23
N THR A 246 -34.85 -3.28 14.87
CA THR A 246 -33.57 -3.27 14.12
C THR A 246 -33.68 -3.36 12.59
N ASN A 247 -34.77 -3.89 12.01
CA ASN A 247 -34.87 -4.08 10.55
C ASN A 247 -35.07 -2.77 9.76
N MET A 248 -35.59 -1.70 10.38
CA MET A 248 -35.67 -0.38 9.73
C MET A 248 -34.32 0.34 9.67
N SER A 249 -33.37 0.06 10.58
CA SER A 249 -32.09 0.80 10.65
C SER A 249 -31.04 0.30 9.65
N VAL A 250 -31.07 -0.97 9.25
CA VAL A 250 -30.06 -1.53 8.31
C VAL A 250 -30.31 -1.07 6.87
N HIS A 251 -31.59 -1.01 6.46
CA HIS A 251 -31.97 -0.48 5.15
C HIS A 251 -31.70 1.02 5.07
N SER A 252 -32.00 1.79 6.12
CA SER A 252 -31.65 3.22 6.15
C SER A 252 -30.14 3.43 6.08
N LEU A 253 -29.35 2.68 6.86
CA LEU A 253 -27.89 2.75 6.84
C LEU A 253 -27.30 2.40 5.46
N LEU A 254 -27.86 1.42 4.76
CA LEU A 254 -27.44 1.07 3.41
C LEU A 254 -27.76 2.18 2.41
N CYS A 255 -28.98 2.74 2.44
CA CYS A 255 -29.34 3.88 1.60
C CYS A 255 -28.44 5.08 1.86
N ASP A 256 -28.14 5.38 3.12
CA ASP A 256 -27.23 6.47 3.52
C ASP A 256 -25.81 6.23 2.97
N ARG A 257 -25.28 5.00 3.09
CA ARG A 257 -23.96 4.63 2.54
C ARG A 257 -23.92 4.74 1.02
N ILE A 258 -24.99 4.35 0.32
CA ILE A 258 -25.11 4.50 -1.14
C ILE A 258 -25.13 5.98 -1.53
N ALA A 259 -25.89 6.80 -0.80
CA ALA A 259 -25.95 8.25 -1.01
C ALA A 259 -24.56 8.88 -0.80
N VAL A 260 -23.88 8.54 0.29
CA VAL A 260 -22.50 8.98 0.56
C VAL A 260 -21.55 8.54 -0.56
N ALA A 261 -21.60 7.27 -0.99
CA ALA A 261 -20.74 6.78 -2.07
C ALA A 261 -20.97 7.53 -3.39
N LYS A 262 -22.23 7.82 -3.75
CA LYS A 262 -22.58 8.63 -4.94
C LYS A 262 -22.04 10.06 -4.83
N GLU A 263 -22.18 10.68 -3.68
CA GLU A 263 -21.68 12.04 -3.45
C GLU A 263 -20.15 12.11 -3.49
N LEU A 264 -19.46 11.15 -2.88
CA LEU A 264 -18.00 11.06 -2.92
C LEU A 264 -17.47 10.87 -4.34
N ILE A 265 -18.17 10.11 -5.20
CA ILE A 265 -17.81 9.98 -6.63
C ILE A 265 -17.90 11.33 -7.33
N LYS A 266 -18.99 12.08 -7.10
CA LYS A 266 -19.18 13.41 -7.69
C LYS A 266 -18.09 14.39 -7.24
N ARG A 267 -17.74 14.38 -5.95
CA ARG A 267 -16.64 15.18 -5.38
C ARG A 267 -15.29 14.80 -5.99
N ALA A 268 -14.96 13.51 -6.07
CA ALA A 268 -13.72 13.04 -6.69
C ALA A 268 -13.60 13.40 -8.18
N GLU A 269 -14.71 13.33 -8.94
CA GLU A 269 -14.76 13.74 -10.34
C GLU A 269 -14.68 15.27 -10.52
N ALA A 270 -15.20 16.05 -9.56
CA ALA A 270 -15.04 17.51 -9.54
C ALA A 270 -13.58 17.90 -9.23
N LEU A 271 -12.99 17.29 -8.21
CA LEU A 271 -11.59 17.46 -7.83
C LEU A 271 -10.67 17.19 -9.03
N SER A 272 -10.89 16.08 -9.72
CA SER A 272 -10.10 15.70 -10.91
C SER A 272 -10.23 16.68 -12.09
N ARG A 273 -11.34 17.44 -12.18
CA ARG A 273 -11.58 18.43 -13.25
C ARG A 273 -11.11 19.84 -12.90
N SER A 274 -10.96 20.13 -11.61
CA SER A 274 -10.59 21.47 -11.13
C SER A 274 -9.15 21.91 -11.48
N TYR A 275 -8.26 20.94 -11.77
CA TYR A 275 -6.87 21.19 -12.11
C TYR A 275 -6.61 21.10 -13.63
N LYS A 276 -5.83 22.05 -14.16
CA LYS A 276 -5.42 22.10 -15.58
C LYS A 276 -4.58 20.86 -15.92
N GLY A 277 -5.17 19.89 -16.62
CA GLY A 277 -4.51 18.62 -16.98
C GLY A 277 -4.91 17.41 -16.12
N GLY A 278 -5.74 17.61 -15.10
CA GLY A 278 -6.20 16.59 -14.16
C GLY A 278 -5.17 16.25 -13.07
N ILE A 279 -5.64 15.62 -11.99
CA ILE A 279 -4.80 15.16 -10.87
C ILE A 279 -4.34 13.73 -11.14
N GLU A 280 -3.05 13.46 -11.00
CA GLU A 280 -2.51 12.11 -11.13
C GLU A 280 -3.16 11.18 -10.08
N GLY A 281 -3.65 10.01 -10.51
CA GLY A 281 -4.33 9.06 -9.61
C GLY A 281 -5.79 9.39 -9.30
N GLY A 282 -6.34 10.52 -9.78
CA GLY A 282 -7.78 10.85 -9.65
C GLY A 282 -8.70 9.76 -10.23
N ALA A 283 -8.36 9.21 -11.39
CA ALA A 283 -9.10 8.09 -12.00
C ALA A 283 -9.05 6.81 -11.13
N LYS A 284 -7.94 6.57 -10.42
CA LYS A 284 -7.76 5.43 -9.51
C LYS A 284 -8.66 5.58 -8.27
N LEU A 285 -8.75 6.78 -7.71
CA LEU A 285 -9.67 7.10 -6.62
C LEU A 285 -11.15 6.90 -7.07
N CYS A 286 -11.53 7.45 -8.22
CA CYS A 286 -12.87 7.28 -8.78
C CYS A 286 -13.23 5.81 -9.02
N SER A 287 -12.28 5.01 -9.52
CA SER A 287 -12.49 3.57 -9.75
C SER A 287 -12.72 2.80 -8.45
N LYS A 288 -11.96 3.11 -7.38
CA LYS A 288 -12.16 2.53 -6.04
C LYS A 288 -13.55 2.88 -5.47
N LEU A 289 -13.98 4.13 -5.58
CA LEU A 289 -15.31 4.56 -5.14
C LEU A 289 -16.44 3.91 -5.95
N LYS A 290 -16.29 3.79 -7.28
CA LYS A 290 -17.25 3.09 -8.15
C LYS A 290 -17.34 1.60 -7.83
N ALA A 291 -16.23 0.98 -7.46
CA ALA A 291 -16.22 -0.41 -7.00
C ALA A 291 -17.00 -0.57 -5.68
N GLU A 292 -16.82 0.35 -4.73
CA GLU A 292 -17.56 0.35 -3.46
C GLU A 292 -19.06 0.61 -3.69
N LEU A 293 -19.43 1.57 -4.54
CA LEU A 293 -20.82 1.80 -4.91
C LEU A 293 -21.45 0.58 -5.60
N LYS A 294 -20.73 -0.06 -6.53
CA LYS A 294 -21.19 -1.29 -7.18
C LYS A 294 -21.40 -2.41 -6.15
N PHE A 295 -20.54 -2.50 -5.14
CA PHE A 295 -20.73 -3.42 -4.02
C PHE A 295 -22.03 -3.10 -3.28
N LEU A 296 -22.21 -1.86 -2.79
CA LEU A 296 -23.40 -1.45 -2.03
C LEU A 296 -24.71 -1.63 -2.81
N LEU A 297 -24.73 -1.30 -4.11
CA LEU A 297 -25.91 -1.52 -4.97
C LEU A 297 -26.25 -3.00 -5.16
N LYS A 298 -25.26 -3.91 -5.13
CA LYS A 298 -25.52 -5.34 -5.14
C LYS A 298 -26.12 -5.82 -3.81
N VAL A 299 -25.78 -5.17 -2.70
CA VAL A 299 -26.38 -5.41 -1.38
C VAL A 299 -27.84 -4.94 -1.38
N GLU A 300 -28.11 -3.74 -1.87
CA GLU A 300 -29.46 -3.17 -1.99
C GLU A 300 -30.38 -4.03 -2.88
N GLY A 301 -29.84 -4.52 -4.00
CA GLY A 301 -30.57 -5.41 -4.90
C GLY A 301 -30.78 -6.84 -4.39
N GLY A 302 -30.47 -7.15 -3.12
CA GLY A 302 -30.65 -8.47 -2.51
C GLY A 302 -29.76 -9.58 -3.09
N LYS A 303 -28.77 -9.24 -3.93
CA LYS A 303 -27.86 -10.20 -4.58
C LYS A 303 -26.73 -10.65 -3.66
N VAL A 304 -26.50 -9.93 -2.56
CA VAL A 304 -25.47 -10.20 -1.55
C VAL A 304 -26.11 -10.09 -0.17
N ALA A 305 -26.16 -11.18 0.60
CA ALA A 305 -26.70 -11.20 1.95
C ALA A 305 -25.66 -10.62 2.93
N ILE A 306 -25.98 -9.50 3.60
CA ILE A 306 -25.02 -8.79 4.45
C ILE A 306 -25.56 -8.56 5.87
N LYS A 307 -24.70 -8.84 6.86
CA LYS A 307 -24.84 -8.42 8.27
C LYS A 307 -24.46 -6.94 8.41
N GLU A 308 -25.11 -6.20 9.30
CA GLU A 308 -24.87 -4.78 9.60
C GLU A 308 -23.38 -4.40 9.73
N SER A 309 -22.55 -5.31 10.26
CA SER A 309 -21.10 -5.13 10.41
C SER A 309 -20.33 -4.87 9.10
N HIS A 310 -20.77 -5.38 7.94
CA HIS A 310 -20.09 -5.06 6.67
C HIS A 310 -20.46 -3.67 6.14
N LEU A 311 -21.64 -3.15 6.48
CA LEU A 311 -22.03 -1.75 6.19
C LEU A 311 -21.29 -0.77 7.11
N GLN A 312 -20.95 -1.21 8.32
CA GLN A 312 -20.14 -0.43 9.25
C GLN A 312 -18.64 -0.44 8.89
N SER A 313 -18.12 -1.49 8.22
CA SER A 313 -16.71 -1.63 7.82
C SER A 313 -16.43 -1.35 6.34
N THR A 314 -17.15 -0.41 5.72
CA THR A 314 -16.93 -0.01 4.32
C THR A 314 -15.64 0.78 4.15
N ASN A 315 -15.01 0.67 2.98
CA ASN A 315 -13.82 1.48 2.65
C ASN A 315 -14.17 2.97 2.46
N LEU A 316 -15.45 3.33 2.45
CA LEU A 316 -15.92 4.70 2.27
C LEU A 316 -15.32 5.68 3.28
N THR A 317 -15.11 5.26 4.52
CA THR A 317 -14.55 6.14 5.57
C THR A 317 -13.13 6.60 5.24
N HIS A 318 -12.28 5.68 4.75
CA HIS A 318 -10.94 6.03 4.30
C HIS A 318 -10.96 6.79 2.97
N LEU A 319 -11.79 6.39 2.01
CA LEU A 319 -11.90 7.10 0.72
C LEU A 319 -12.44 8.53 0.87
N GLN A 320 -13.37 8.74 1.81
CA GLN A 320 -13.86 10.05 2.21
C GLN A 320 -12.74 10.89 2.83
N ALA A 321 -11.95 10.32 3.75
CA ALA A 321 -10.80 10.99 4.35
C ALA A 321 -9.80 11.47 3.30
N ILE A 322 -9.54 10.70 2.24
CA ILE A 322 -8.66 11.11 1.13
C ILE A 322 -9.24 12.31 0.38
N ILE A 323 -10.53 12.29 0.04
CA ILE A 323 -11.20 13.39 -0.67
C ILE A 323 -11.16 14.65 0.19
N GLU A 324 -11.54 14.55 1.46
CA GLU A 324 -11.54 15.68 2.38
C GLU A 324 -10.13 16.22 2.61
N SER A 325 -9.11 15.37 2.63
CA SER A 325 -7.71 15.82 2.71
C SER A 325 -7.32 16.59 1.45
N ALA A 326 -7.69 16.11 0.26
CA ALA A 326 -7.37 16.77 -0.99
C ALA A 326 -8.12 18.09 -1.21
N GLU A 327 -9.38 18.19 -0.77
CA GLU A 327 -10.16 19.43 -0.89
C GLU A 327 -9.69 20.55 0.04
N ASN A 328 -9.04 20.20 1.16
CA ASN A 328 -8.51 21.16 2.13
C ASN A 328 -7.06 21.59 1.84
N LEU A 329 -6.50 21.22 0.68
CA LEU A 329 -5.13 21.53 0.27
C LEU A 329 -5.12 22.30 -1.05
N GLU A 330 -4.19 23.23 -1.16
CA GLU A 330 -3.88 23.92 -2.40
C GLU A 330 -2.87 23.10 -3.24
N ASP A 331 -2.90 23.28 -4.56
CA ASP A 331 -1.95 22.67 -5.50
C ASP A 331 -1.77 21.15 -5.33
N VAL A 332 -2.87 20.41 -5.29
CA VAL A 332 -2.84 18.93 -5.26
C VAL A 332 -2.26 18.40 -6.56
N VAL A 333 -1.13 17.69 -6.45
CA VAL A 333 -0.37 17.13 -7.57
C VAL A 333 -0.83 15.72 -7.89
N SER A 334 -0.97 14.88 -6.87
CA SER A 334 -1.33 13.47 -7.04
C SER A 334 -2.07 12.89 -5.84
N ILE A 335 -2.82 11.82 -6.08
CA ILE A 335 -3.61 11.09 -5.10
C ILE A 335 -3.29 9.59 -5.23
N LEU A 336 -3.15 8.89 -4.10
CA LEU A 336 -2.78 7.47 -4.06
C LEU A 336 -1.49 7.16 -4.84
N HIS A 337 -0.53 8.08 -4.76
CA HIS A 337 0.76 8.00 -5.43
C HIS A 337 1.67 7.02 -4.72
N VAL A 338 2.52 6.32 -5.47
CA VAL A 338 3.36 5.25 -4.93
C VAL A 338 4.82 5.65 -5.05
N PHE A 339 5.49 5.80 -3.92
CA PHE A 339 6.93 6.06 -3.84
C PHE A 339 7.68 4.76 -3.55
N ALA A 340 8.80 4.55 -4.23
CA ALA A 340 9.74 3.50 -3.88
C ALA A 340 10.80 4.06 -2.91
N TYR A 341 11.16 3.29 -1.90
CA TYR A 341 12.23 3.62 -0.96
C TYR A 341 12.93 2.35 -0.49
N GLU A 342 14.16 2.47 -0.03
CA GLU A 342 14.88 1.38 0.63
C GLU A 342 14.67 1.49 2.14
N ASP A 343 14.24 0.40 2.77
CA ASP A 343 14.06 0.40 4.23
C ASP A 343 15.40 0.35 4.97
N LYS A 344 15.35 0.30 6.31
CA LYS A 344 16.54 0.21 7.19
C LYS A 344 17.45 -1.00 6.88
N PHE A 345 16.95 -2.01 6.15
CA PHE A 345 17.68 -3.21 5.77
C PHE A 345 18.18 -3.16 4.31
N GLY A 346 17.94 -2.07 3.58
CA GLY A 346 18.30 -1.91 2.18
C GLY A 346 17.34 -2.62 1.21
N GLU A 347 16.20 -3.12 1.70
CA GLU A 347 15.20 -3.79 0.86
C GLU A 347 14.27 -2.76 0.23
N LYS A 348 13.93 -2.97 -1.05
CA LYS A 348 13.04 -2.06 -1.78
C LYS A 348 11.60 -2.23 -1.33
N GLN A 349 11.05 -1.16 -0.77
CA GLN A 349 9.67 -1.04 -0.33
C GLN A 349 8.88 -0.06 -1.21
N MET A 350 7.55 -0.21 -1.20
CA MET A 350 6.62 0.70 -1.87
C MET A 350 5.72 1.36 -0.83
N LEU A 351 5.74 2.68 -0.77
CA LEU A 351 4.89 3.49 0.10
C LEU A 351 3.78 4.15 -0.71
N VAL A 352 2.52 3.98 -0.29
CA VAL A 352 1.40 4.72 -0.86
C VAL A 352 1.14 5.98 -0.03
N VAL A 353 1.32 7.14 -0.65
CA VAL A 353 0.95 8.44 -0.09
C VAL A 353 -0.45 8.80 -0.59
N ASP A 354 -1.35 9.13 0.32
CA ASP A 354 -2.77 9.27 0.01
C ASP A 354 -3.04 10.57 -0.78
N VAL A 355 -2.42 11.69 -0.38
CA VAL A 355 -2.46 12.96 -1.12
C VAL A 355 -1.07 13.60 -1.14
N VAL A 356 -0.64 14.07 -2.31
CA VAL A 356 0.58 14.85 -2.51
C VAL A 356 0.19 16.23 -3.03
N ALA A 357 0.60 17.28 -2.31
CA ALA A 357 0.21 18.66 -2.58
C ALA A 357 1.42 19.61 -2.55
N ASN A 358 1.19 20.91 -2.81
CA ASN A 358 2.19 21.97 -2.75
C ASN A 358 3.44 21.67 -3.60
N GLY A 359 3.22 21.24 -4.85
CA GLY A 359 4.29 20.89 -5.79
C GLY A 359 5.11 19.65 -5.39
N GLY A 360 4.59 18.80 -4.50
CA GLY A 360 5.27 17.59 -4.03
C GLY A 360 5.82 17.67 -2.61
N HIS A 361 5.88 18.87 -2.03
CA HIS A 361 6.49 19.10 -0.72
C HIS A 361 5.57 18.79 0.46
N THR A 362 4.33 18.38 0.23
CA THR A 362 3.42 17.96 1.30
C THR A 362 2.88 16.59 0.99
N TRP A 363 3.08 15.65 1.92
CA TRP A 363 2.59 14.28 1.85
C TRP A 363 1.58 14.06 2.96
N VAL A 364 0.38 13.62 2.61
CA VAL A 364 -0.69 13.38 3.58
C VAL A 364 -1.05 11.91 3.64
N LYS A 365 -1.14 11.40 4.87
CA LYS A 365 -1.74 10.11 5.22
C LYS A 365 -3.13 10.35 5.79
N ALA A 366 -4.16 9.85 5.10
CA ALA A 366 -5.56 10.04 5.50
C ALA A 366 -6.05 8.82 6.30
N ILE A 367 -6.43 9.03 7.56
CA ILE A 367 -6.72 7.96 8.52
C ILE A 367 -8.19 8.03 8.93
N GLY A 368 -8.97 7.08 8.42
CA GLY A 368 -10.39 6.91 8.74
C GLY A 368 -10.68 5.87 9.84
N ARG A 369 -9.66 5.30 10.49
CA ARG A 369 -9.85 4.28 11.56
C ARG A 369 -10.15 4.96 12.90
N LYS A 370 -10.92 4.28 13.76
CA LYS A 370 -11.25 4.77 15.11
C LYS A 370 -10.01 4.84 16.01
N ALA A 371 -9.88 5.91 16.78
CA ALA A 371 -8.77 6.15 17.71
C ALA A 371 -8.43 4.94 18.62
N GLU A 372 -9.45 4.30 19.20
CA GLU A 372 -9.29 3.14 20.08
C GLU A 372 -8.63 1.94 19.40
N ALA A 373 -9.07 1.61 18.17
CA ALA A 373 -8.48 0.51 17.41
C ALA A 373 -7.02 0.80 17.05
N LEU A 374 -6.70 2.06 16.73
CA LEU A 374 -5.33 2.48 16.44
C LEU A 374 -4.45 2.41 17.69
N HIS A 375 -4.97 2.84 18.85
CA HIS A 375 -4.25 2.82 20.12
C HIS A 375 -3.95 1.39 20.58
N ASN A 376 -4.92 0.47 20.46
CA ASN A 376 -4.71 -0.94 20.81
C ASN A 376 -3.63 -1.60 19.95
N ILE A 377 -3.61 -1.32 18.64
CA ILE A 377 -2.55 -1.84 17.76
C ILE A 377 -1.18 -1.29 18.17
N TRP A 378 -1.09 -0.01 18.51
CA TRP A 378 0.16 0.60 18.96
C TRP A 378 0.68 -0.01 20.26
N LEU A 379 -0.21 -0.42 21.18
CA LEU A 379 0.16 -1.13 22.42
C LEU A 379 0.50 -2.62 22.20
N GLY A 380 0.62 -3.09 20.96
CA GLY A 380 0.93 -4.49 20.64
C GLY A 380 -0.26 -5.44 20.81
N ARG A 381 -1.48 -4.92 21.03
CA ARG A 381 -2.74 -5.68 21.12
C ARG A 381 -3.42 -5.89 19.75
N GLY A 382 -2.69 -5.65 18.67
CA GLY A 382 -3.13 -5.87 17.28
C GLY A 382 -3.00 -7.33 16.85
N GLN A 383 -3.46 -7.65 15.64
CA GLN A 383 -3.26 -8.96 15.03
C GLN A 383 -1.82 -9.10 14.49
N TYR A 384 -1.35 -10.34 14.32
CA TYR A 384 -0.03 -10.60 13.71
C TYR A 384 0.02 -10.02 12.28
N GLY A 385 0.93 -9.06 12.07
CA GLY A 385 1.09 -8.33 10.80
C GLY A 385 0.40 -6.96 10.76
N ASP A 386 -0.34 -6.56 11.80
CA ASP A 386 -0.86 -5.21 11.91
C ASP A 386 0.28 -4.21 12.10
N LYS A 387 0.46 -3.31 11.12
CA LYS A 387 1.42 -2.21 11.23
C LYS A 387 0.81 -1.02 11.95
N SER A 388 1.41 -0.62 13.06
CA SER A 388 0.99 0.53 13.86
C SER A 388 1.12 1.85 13.08
N ILE A 389 0.41 2.89 13.55
CA ILE A 389 0.51 4.23 12.96
C ILE A 389 1.93 4.81 13.12
N ILE A 390 2.62 4.47 14.21
CA ILE A 390 3.99 4.91 14.46
C ILE A 390 4.96 4.25 13.47
N GLU A 391 4.83 2.96 13.21
CA GLU A 391 5.65 2.29 12.19
C GLU A 391 5.35 2.80 10.77
N GLN A 392 4.09 3.12 10.46
CA GLN A 392 3.76 3.79 9.19
C GLN A 392 4.40 5.18 9.09
N ALA A 393 4.45 5.93 10.18
CA ALA A 393 5.14 7.21 10.26
C ALA A 393 6.65 7.08 9.97
N GLU A 394 7.30 6.04 10.48
CA GLU A 394 8.71 5.74 10.17
C GLU A 394 8.94 5.48 8.68
N ASP A 395 8.04 4.75 8.02
CA ASP A 395 8.12 4.53 6.56
C ASP A 395 8.02 5.84 5.79
N PHE A 396 7.07 6.70 6.17
CA PHE A 396 6.88 8.01 5.54
C PHE A 396 8.13 8.87 5.67
N LEU A 397 8.75 8.89 6.84
CA LEU A 397 10.00 9.61 7.06
C LEU A 397 11.13 9.01 6.24
N GLN A 398 11.33 7.70 6.22
CA GLN A 398 12.38 7.07 5.41
C GLN A 398 12.21 7.36 3.92
N ALA A 399 10.99 7.22 3.42
CA ALA A 399 10.68 7.49 2.02
C ALA A 399 10.88 8.97 1.67
N SER A 400 10.50 9.91 2.55
CA SER A 400 10.63 11.34 2.27
C SER A 400 12.09 11.81 2.19
N HIS A 401 12.98 11.22 2.99
CA HIS A 401 14.43 11.50 2.93
C HIS A 401 15.08 11.01 1.63
N GLN A 402 14.53 9.97 1.02
CA GLN A 402 15.03 9.42 -0.26
C GLN A 402 14.38 10.05 -1.48
N GLN A 403 13.28 10.78 -1.29
CA GLN A 403 12.52 11.46 -2.34
C GLN A 403 12.45 12.98 -2.09
N PRO A 404 13.60 13.68 -1.94
CA PRO A 404 13.59 15.11 -1.70
C PRO A 404 13.02 15.84 -2.93
N VAL A 405 12.16 16.82 -2.67
CA VAL A 405 11.61 17.72 -3.69
C VAL A 405 12.37 19.03 -3.59
N GLN A 406 13.05 19.42 -4.67
CA GLN A 406 13.88 20.63 -4.70
C GLN A 406 14.87 20.71 -3.52
N TYR A 407 15.49 19.58 -3.17
CA TYR A 407 16.43 19.41 -2.04
C TYR A 407 15.83 19.56 -0.63
N SER A 408 14.52 19.70 -0.52
CA SER A 408 13.79 19.69 0.75
C SER A 408 13.03 18.38 0.90
N ASN A 409 13.02 17.82 2.11
CA ASN A 409 12.20 16.65 2.40
C ASN A 409 10.72 17.09 2.45
N PRO A 410 9.81 16.33 1.83
CA PRO A 410 8.39 16.61 1.94
C PRO A 410 7.91 16.65 3.39
N HIS A 411 7.10 17.66 3.72
CA HIS A 411 6.44 17.78 5.01
C HIS A 411 5.31 16.73 5.12
N ILE A 412 5.34 15.92 6.18
CA ILE A 412 4.42 14.80 6.36
C ILE A 412 3.30 15.19 7.32
N ILE A 413 2.06 14.92 6.89
CA ILE A 413 0.84 15.18 7.66
C ILE A 413 0.06 13.88 7.83
N PHE A 414 -0.29 13.55 9.06
CA PHE A 414 -1.21 12.46 9.39
C PHE A 414 -2.55 13.07 9.78
N ALA A 415 -3.57 12.89 8.93
CA ALA A 415 -4.89 13.47 9.10
C ALA A 415 -5.90 12.43 9.58
N PHE A 416 -6.39 12.60 10.81
CA PHE A 416 -7.32 11.70 11.48
C PHE A 416 -8.75 12.21 11.40
N TYR A 417 -9.63 11.41 10.81
CA TYR A 417 -11.05 11.75 10.62
C TYR A 417 -11.98 11.06 11.64
N ASN A 418 -11.43 10.17 12.47
CA ASN A 418 -12.13 9.47 13.56
C ASN A 418 -11.30 9.51 14.86
N SER A 419 -10.69 10.69 15.08
CA SER A 419 -9.85 11.05 16.22
C SER A 419 -8.54 10.26 16.38
N VAL A 420 -7.67 10.74 17.25
CA VAL A 420 -6.39 10.15 17.64
C VAL A 420 -6.19 10.28 19.15
N SER A 421 -5.67 9.26 19.82
CA SER A 421 -5.35 9.36 21.26
C SER A 421 -4.22 10.36 21.50
N SER A 422 -4.31 11.19 22.56
CA SER A 422 -3.28 12.20 22.90
C SER A 422 -1.84 11.66 22.90
N PRO A 423 -1.54 10.50 23.54
CA PRO A 423 -0.17 10.00 23.57
C PRO A 423 0.37 9.64 22.18
N MET A 424 -0.50 9.16 21.28
CA MET A 424 -0.12 8.85 19.90
C MET A 424 0.08 10.13 19.07
N ALA A 425 -0.76 11.15 19.28
CA ALA A 425 -0.61 12.44 18.63
C ALA A 425 0.68 13.17 19.06
N GLU A 426 1.02 13.13 20.35
CA GLU A 426 2.28 13.62 20.90
C GLU A 426 3.47 12.88 20.29
N ARG A 427 3.42 11.55 20.26
CA ARG A 427 4.50 10.74 19.68
C ARG A 427 4.75 11.06 18.21
N LEU A 428 3.70 11.24 17.41
CA LEU A 428 3.84 11.65 16.00
C LEU A 428 4.47 13.05 15.86
N LYS A 429 4.09 13.99 16.72
CA LYS A 429 4.68 15.35 16.73
C LYS A 429 6.17 15.32 17.11
N GLU A 430 6.57 14.50 18.08
CA GLU A 430 7.97 14.28 18.44
C GLU A 430 8.80 13.73 17.27
N MET A 431 8.19 12.92 16.41
CA MET A 431 8.82 12.40 15.19
C MET A 431 8.91 13.44 14.06
N GLY A 432 8.39 14.66 14.27
CA GLY A 432 8.32 15.71 13.25
C GLY A 432 7.14 15.59 12.28
N ILE A 433 6.13 14.78 12.60
CA ILE A 433 4.91 14.63 11.79
C ILE A 433 3.81 15.57 12.29
N SER A 434 3.23 16.31 11.36
CA SER A 434 2.06 17.14 11.65
C SER A 434 0.82 16.27 11.81
N VAL A 435 0.16 16.38 12.96
CA VAL A 435 -1.11 15.69 13.24
C VAL A 435 -2.28 16.62 12.99
N ARG A 436 -3.30 16.16 12.25
CA ARG A 436 -4.57 16.87 12.01
C ARG A 436 -5.75 16.02 12.46
N GLY A 437 -6.83 16.67 12.88
CA GLY A 437 -8.02 16.02 13.42
C GLY A 437 -8.18 16.20 14.93
N ASP A 438 -9.18 15.49 15.47
CA ASP A 438 -9.56 15.54 16.88
C ASP A 438 -8.65 14.66 17.74
N ILE A 439 -8.12 15.21 18.84
CA ILE A 439 -7.25 14.53 19.80
C ILE A 439 -8.08 14.21 21.05
N VAL A 440 -8.10 12.95 21.46
CA VAL A 440 -8.91 12.45 22.58
C VAL A 440 -8.06 11.88 23.71
N ALA A 441 -8.53 11.95 24.95
CA ALA A 441 -7.80 11.49 26.12
C ALA A 441 -7.76 9.94 26.24
N VAL A 442 -6.85 9.42 27.07
CA VAL A 442 -6.79 7.99 27.42
C VAL A 442 -6.87 7.85 28.93
N ASN A 443 -7.82 7.04 29.41
CA ASN A 443 -8.01 6.74 30.82
C ASN A 443 -7.34 5.39 31.16
N SER A 444 -6.67 5.33 32.30
CA SER A 444 -6.09 4.08 32.82
C SER A 444 -7.01 3.52 33.91
N LEU A 445 -7.64 2.37 33.66
CA LEU A 445 -8.46 1.69 34.65
C LEU A 445 -7.61 0.61 35.34
N VAL A 446 -7.53 0.66 36.67
CA VAL A 446 -6.93 -0.37 37.50
C VAL A 446 -8.07 -1.28 37.97
N GLU A 447 -8.19 -2.50 37.43
CA GLU A 447 -9.11 -3.48 37.98
C GLU A 447 -8.53 -4.06 39.28
N THR A 448 -9.03 -3.61 40.43
CA THR A 448 -8.87 -4.34 41.70
C THR A 448 -9.82 -5.54 41.68
N SER A 449 -9.29 -6.73 41.43
CA SER A 449 -10.04 -7.99 41.55
C SER A 449 -10.36 -8.28 43.02
N ASN A 450 -11.60 -8.02 43.43
CA ASN A 450 -12.11 -8.42 44.74
C ASN A 450 -12.80 -9.80 44.65
N GLU A 451 -12.33 -10.68 45.54
CA GLU A 451 -13.03 -11.78 46.22
C GLU A 451 -13.38 -13.07 45.45
N ASN A 452 -12.49 -14.08 45.56
CA ASN A 452 -12.78 -15.33 46.26
C ASN A 452 -11.51 -16.16 46.47
N ARG A 453 -10.90 -16.03 47.66
CA ARG A 453 -9.83 -16.92 48.15
C ARG A 453 -10.45 -18.04 48.97
N HIS A 454 -10.38 -19.27 48.47
CA HIS A 454 -10.34 -20.45 49.34
C HIS A 454 -9.01 -21.20 49.13
N LEU A 455 -8.39 -21.50 50.26
CA LEU A 455 -7.03 -21.98 50.47
C LEU A 455 -6.79 -23.39 49.93
N SER A 456 -5.65 -23.59 49.28
CA SER A 456 -4.79 -24.76 49.52
C SER A 456 -3.37 -24.42 49.11
N ALA A 457 -2.44 -24.61 50.03
CA ALA A 457 -1.03 -24.25 49.91
C ALA A 457 -0.24 -25.42 49.32
N SER A 458 0.51 -25.14 48.25
CA SER A 458 1.70 -25.89 47.88
C SER A 458 2.68 -24.92 47.23
N GLU A 459 3.82 -24.74 47.88
CA GLU A 459 4.92 -23.87 47.47
C GLU A 459 5.55 -24.36 46.16
N SER A 460 5.53 -23.52 45.13
CA SER A 460 6.47 -23.56 44.01
C SER A 460 6.56 -22.16 43.39
N ASP A 461 7.79 -21.72 43.11
CA ASP A 461 8.19 -20.38 42.67
C ASP A 461 7.26 -19.76 41.60
N GLU A 462 6.53 -18.70 41.97
CA GLU A 462 5.77 -17.87 41.03
C GLU A 462 6.55 -16.59 40.68
N GLU A 463 6.84 -16.43 39.38
CA GLU A 463 7.04 -15.12 38.76
C GLU A 463 5.81 -14.24 39.03
N SER A 464 6.05 -12.98 39.39
CA SER A 464 5.01 -12.00 39.70
C SER A 464 4.00 -11.87 38.55
N PRO A 465 2.68 -11.86 38.79
CA PRO A 465 1.71 -11.63 37.73
C PRO A 465 1.81 -10.19 37.24
N GLU A 466 2.16 -9.98 35.97
CA GLU A 466 2.08 -8.66 35.32
C GLU A 466 0.64 -8.15 35.40
N LEU A 467 0.43 -7.06 36.14
CA LEU A 467 -0.80 -6.28 36.16
C LEU A 467 -1.12 -5.79 34.74
N LEU A 468 -2.09 -6.40 34.07
CA LEU A 468 -2.66 -5.92 32.81
C LEU A 468 -3.38 -4.58 33.04
N GLN A 469 -2.68 -3.46 32.85
CA GLN A 469 -3.32 -2.14 32.80
C GLN A 469 -4.21 -2.05 31.55
N VAL A 470 -5.53 -1.99 31.75
CA VAL A 470 -6.50 -1.77 30.68
C VAL A 470 -6.62 -0.26 30.44
N THR A 471 -5.91 0.24 29.43
CA THR A 471 -6.04 1.62 28.92
C THR A 471 -7.24 1.73 27.97
N SER A 472 -8.18 2.62 28.26
CA SER A 472 -9.37 2.89 27.42
C SER A 472 -9.33 4.29 26.83
N VAL A 473 -9.59 4.44 25.52
CA VAL A 473 -9.66 5.75 24.86
C VAL A 473 -11.02 6.41 25.16
N ASP A 474 -10.97 7.59 25.79
CA ASP A 474 -12.16 8.36 26.15
C ASP A 474 -12.57 9.27 25.00
N ARG A 475 -13.62 8.87 24.27
CA ARG A 475 -14.08 9.58 23.06
C ARG A 475 -14.85 10.86 23.37
N GLU A 476 -15.38 11.00 24.58
CA GLU A 476 -16.17 12.17 24.97
C GLU A 476 -15.27 13.31 25.46
N ASN A 477 -14.05 12.98 25.89
CA ASN A 477 -13.06 13.93 26.36
C ASN A 477 -12.10 14.40 25.24
N LEU A 478 -12.53 15.42 24.49
CA LEU A 478 -11.72 16.08 23.46
C LEU A 478 -10.64 16.96 24.09
N VAL A 479 -9.38 16.62 23.85
CA VAL A 479 -8.20 17.35 24.34
C VAL A 479 -7.87 18.54 23.44
N ALA A 480 -7.97 18.37 22.12
CA ALA A 480 -7.74 19.43 21.14
C ALA A 480 -8.35 19.05 19.77
N SER A 481 -8.71 20.05 18.96
CA SER A 481 -9.05 19.84 17.54
C SER A 481 -8.11 20.64 16.65
N VAL A 482 -7.46 19.98 15.71
CA VAL A 482 -6.45 20.58 14.84
C VAL A 482 -6.92 20.58 13.39
N ALA A 483 -7.52 21.68 12.95
CA ALA A 483 -7.94 21.88 11.55
C ALA A 483 -6.73 21.98 10.59
N PHE A 484 -6.96 21.73 9.30
CA PHE A 484 -5.98 22.04 8.25
C PHE A 484 -5.75 23.56 8.21
N PRO A 485 -4.50 24.07 8.24
CA PRO A 485 -4.24 25.46 7.92
C PRO A 485 -4.30 25.64 6.39
N THR A 486 -4.80 26.78 5.93
CA THR A 486 -4.79 27.12 4.50
C THR A 486 -3.35 27.26 3.96
N ALA A 487 -2.41 27.68 4.80
CA ALA A 487 -1.00 27.80 4.44
C ALA A 487 -0.14 26.79 5.22
N ILE A 488 0.19 25.68 4.59
CA ILE A 488 1.24 24.78 5.09
C ILE A 488 2.58 25.45 4.79
N LYS A 489 3.34 25.78 5.82
CA LYS A 489 4.70 26.32 5.67
C LYS A 489 5.60 25.22 5.13
N VAL A 490 5.71 25.17 3.81
CA VAL A 490 6.66 24.30 3.11
C VAL A 490 8.02 24.97 3.11
N ASP A 491 9.06 24.23 3.49
CA ASP A 491 10.44 24.70 3.40
C ASP A 491 10.90 24.60 1.93
N VAL A 492 10.69 25.66 1.17
CA VAL A 492 11.04 25.71 -0.26
C VAL A 492 12.49 26.15 -0.39
N CYS A 493 13.28 25.45 -1.21
CA CYS A 493 14.66 25.84 -1.46
C CYS A 493 14.78 27.30 -1.92
N ASN A 494 15.59 28.06 -1.17
CA ASN A 494 15.81 29.49 -1.37
C ASN A 494 17.01 29.79 -2.28
N ARG A 495 17.73 28.77 -2.75
CA ARG A 495 18.92 28.93 -3.60
C ARG A 495 18.62 28.57 -5.04
N VAL A 496 19.14 29.39 -5.95
CA VAL A 496 18.99 29.21 -7.40
C VAL A 496 20.35 29.23 -8.05
N ASN A 497 20.60 28.27 -8.94
CA ASN A 497 21.78 28.25 -9.79
C ASN A 497 21.39 28.64 -11.22
N LEU A 498 22.01 29.67 -11.77
CA LEU A 498 21.68 30.19 -13.10
C LEU A 498 22.56 29.52 -14.15
N ASP A 499 21.93 28.80 -15.07
CA ASP A 499 22.60 28.30 -16.27
C ASP A 499 22.91 29.45 -17.24
N ILE A 500 23.88 29.24 -18.14
CA ILE A 500 24.23 30.18 -19.20
C ILE A 500 22.99 30.57 -20.01
N THR A 501 22.13 29.60 -20.31
CA THR A 501 20.90 29.86 -21.08
C THR A 501 19.95 30.80 -20.35
N THR A 502 19.92 30.76 -19.02
CA THR A 502 19.14 31.68 -18.18
C THR A 502 19.77 33.06 -18.12
N LEU A 503 21.09 33.14 -17.93
CA LEU A 503 21.81 34.41 -17.96
C LEU A 503 21.57 35.15 -19.29
N ILE A 504 21.62 34.44 -20.42
CA ILE A 504 21.31 34.98 -21.75
C ILE A 504 19.85 35.40 -21.85
N THR A 505 18.91 34.51 -21.53
CA THR A 505 17.47 34.81 -21.64
C THR A 505 17.07 36.01 -20.79
N TYR A 506 17.61 36.14 -19.57
CA TYR A 506 17.25 37.21 -18.64
C TYR A 506 17.67 38.60 -19.13
N VAL A 507 18.72 38.69 -19.95
CA VAL A 507 19.24 39.97 -20.47
C VAL A 507 18.86 40.22 -21.94
N SER A 508 18.44 39.18 -22.66
CA SER A 508 18.12 39.22 -24.09
C SER A 508 17.10 40.31 -24.43
N ALA A 509 17.37 41.11 -25.46
CA ALA A 509 16.48 42.18 -25.92
C ALA A 509 15.08 41.68 -26.30
N LEU A 510 14.93 40.41 -26.75
CA LEU A 510 13.62 39.81 -27.01
C LEU A 510 12.65 39.99 -25.82
N SER A 511 13.14 39.85 -24.60
CA SER A 511 12.34 39.95 -23.37
C SER A 511 12.09 41.38 -22.90
N TYR A 512 12.75 42.36 -23.53
CA TYR A 512 12.61 43.80 -23.24
C TYR A 512 12.02 44.57 -24.43
N GLY A 513 11.22 43.89 -25.27
CA GLY A 513 10.50 44.50 -26.39
C GLY A 513 11.13 44.30 -27.77
N GLY A 514 12.33 43.71 -27.85
CA GLY A 514 12.96 43.27 -29.10
C GLY A 514 12.22 42.13 -29.81
N CYS A 515 11.15 41.60 -29.19
CA CYS A 515 10.29 40.60 -29.82
C CYS A 515 9.39 41.16 -30.94
N TYR A 516 9.43 42.45 -31.27
CA TYR A 516 8.66 43.03 -32.39
C TYR A 516 9.50 43.24 -33.66
N PHE A 517 10.43 42.33 -33.93
CA PHE A 517 11.22 42.29 -35.16
C PHE A 517 11.11 40.93 -35.85
N ILE A 518 11.24 40.94 -37.19
CA ILE A 518 11.50 39.76 -38.02
C ILE A 518 12.99 39.78 -38.34
N PHE A 519 13.71 38.78 -37.83
CA PHE A 519 15.14 38.61 -38.04
C PHE A 519 15.41 37.77 -39.30
N ARG A 520 16.61 37.91 -39.88
CA ARG A 520 17.03 37.12 -41.04
C ARG A 520 17.11 35.63 -40.70
N GLU A 521 17.53 35.31 -39.48
CA GLU A 521 17.59 33.96 -38.97
C GLU A 521 16.21 33.50 -38.48
N LYS A 522 15.70 32.43 -39.10
CA LYS A 522 14.38 31.87 -38.80
C LYS A 522 14.18 31.57 -37.31
N VAL A 523 15.19 31.04 -36.65
CA VAL A 523 15.15 30.67 -35.22
C VAL A 523 14.92 31.90 -34.32
N LEU A 524 15.51 33.04 -34.65
CA LEU A 524 15.32 34.28 -33.86
C LEU A 524 13.90 34.83 -34.04
N THR A 525 13.37 34.77 -35.26
CA THR A 525 11.98 35.15 -35.56
C THR A 525 10.98 34.24 -34.83
N GLU A 526 11.26 32.93 -34.77
CA GLU A 526 10.45 31.98 -34.01
C GLU A 526 10.48 32.28 -32.50
N GLN A 527 11.66 32.57 -31.92
CA GLN A 527 11.77 32.95 -30.50
C GLN A 527 11.08 34.29 -30.19
N ALA A 528 11.17 35.28 -31.09
CA ALA A 528 10.43 36.53 -30.97
C ALA A 528 8.91 36.30 -30.99
N ALA A 529 8.42 35.42 -31.87
CA ALA A 529 7.01 35.05 -31.91
C ALA A 529 6.56 34.33 -30.64
N GLN A 530 7.40 33.45 -30.10
CA GLN A 530 7.15 32.79 -28.82
C GLN A 530 7.07 33.80 -27.67
N GLU A 531 7.99 34.78 -27.60
CA GLU A 531 7.99 35.78 -26.52
C GLU A 531 6.74 36.68 -26.56
N ARG A 532 6.20 36.96 -27.76
CA ARG A 532 4.91 37.68 -27.89
C ARG A 532 3.73 36.86 -27.39
N LYS A 533 3.80 35.53 -27.47
CA LYS A 533 2.74 34.62 -27.01
C LYS A 533 2.87 34.32 -25.51
N GLU A 534 4.08 34.12 -25.03
CA GLU A 534 4.41 33.73 -23.67
C GLU A 534 5.72 34.43 -23.24
N ARG A 535 5.57 35.45 -22.40
CA ARG A 535 6.70 36.24 -21.90
C ARG A 535 7.45 35.47 -20.83
N VAL A 536 8.76 35.32 -21.02
CA VAL A 536 9.60 34.53 -20.10
C VAL A 536 10.08 35.32 -18.89
N LEU A 537 10.33 36.64 -19.04
CA LEU A 537 10.91 37.45 -17.97
C LEU A 537 10.05 37.51 -16.69
N PRO A 538 8.72 37.75 -16.76
CA PRO A 538 7.89 37.74 -15.55
C PRO A 538 7.90 36.39 -14.81
N GLN A 539 8.00 35.28 -15.55
CA GLN A 539 8.07 33.93 -14.95
C GLN A 539 9.40 33.74 -14.21
N LEU A 540 10.51 34.20 -14.79
CA LEU A 540 11.83 34.14 -14.17
C LEU A 540 11.90 35.05 -12.94
N GLU A 541 11.37 36.27 -13.01
CA GLU A 541 11.37 37.21 -11.90
C GLU A 541 10.53 36.72 -10.72
N ASP A 542 9.35 36.17 -10.98
CA ASP A 542 8.49 35.60 -9.95
C ASP A 542 9.19 34.42 -9.26
N PHE A 543 9.79 33.51 -10.02
CA PHE A 543 10.52 32.37 -9.47
C PHE A 543 11.76 32.78 -8.65
N MET A 544 12.53 33.76 -9.13
CA MET A 544 13.76 34.22 -8.46
C MET A 544 13.51 35.19 -7.30
N LYS A 545 12.27 35.66 -7.11
CA LYS A 545 11.95 36.65 -6.09
C LYS A 545 12.25 36.12 -4.69
N GLY A 546 13.07 36.86 -3.94
CA GLY A 546 13.47 36.52 -2.57
C GLY A 546 14.44 35.33 -2.45
N LYS A 547 14.99 34.84 -3.57
CA LYS A 547 15.98 33.75 -3.60
C LYS A 547 17.40 34.26 -3.74
N GLU A 548 18.35 33.49 -3.23
CA GLU A 548 19.78 33.70 -3.41
C GLU A 548 20.19 33.17 -4.78
N LEU A 549 20.82 34.03 -5.60
CA LEU A 549 21.21 33.69 -6.97
C LEU A 549 22.69 33.33 -7.02
N PHE A 550 23.00 32.17 -7.58
CA PHE A 550 24.34 31.65 -7.79
C PHE A 550 24.58 31.38 -9.27
N ALA A 551 25.84 31.45 -9.69
CA ALA A 551 26.29 30.92 -10.98
C ALA A 551 27.73 30.46 -10.84
N CYS A 552 28.07 29.31 -11.43
CA CYS A 552 29.45 28.85 -11.44
C CYS A 552 30.34 29.71 -12.35
N GLU A 553 31.64 29.76 -12.06
CA GLU A 553 32.64 30.52 -12.81
C GLU A 553 32.60 30.21 -14.31
N SER A 554 32.50 28.92 -14.67
CA SER A 554 32.37 28.50 -16.07
C SER A 554 31.14 29.10 -16.75
N ALA A 555 29.97 29.12 -16.07
CA ALA A 555 28.75 29.70 -16.64
C ALA A 555 28.89 31.20 -16.90
N VAL A 556 29.46 31.94 -15.94
CA VAL A 556 29.65 33.39 -16.05
C VAL A 556 30.65 33.72 -17.15
N LYS A 557 31.77 32.99 -17.21
CA LYS A 557 32.80 33.18 -18.24
C LYS A 557 32.27 32.93 -19.65
N ASP A 558 31.54 31.84 -19.85
CA ASP A 558 30.92 31.52 -21.14
C ASP A 558 29.85 32.55 -21.52
N PHE A 559 29.03 32.97 -20.55
CA PHE A 559 28.03 34.02 -20.75
C PHE A 559 28.68 35.34 -21.19
N GLN A 560 29.75 35.77 -20.53
CA GLN A 560 30.50 36.98 -20.88
C GLN A 560 31.08 36.90 -22.29
N SER A 561 31.69 35.75 -22.66
CA SER A 561 32.24 35.55 -24.00
C SER A 561 31.17 35.64 -25.10
N ILE A 562 29.98 35.05 -24.86
CA ILE A 562 28.84 35.14 -25.78
C ILE A 562 28.34 36.58 -25.88
N LEU A 563 28.22 37.27 -24.76
CA LEU A 563 27.73 38.65 -24.67
C LEU A 563 28.69 39.65 -25.34
N GLU A 564 30.00 39.47 -25.22
CA GLU A 564 31.01 40.28 -25.91
C GLU A 564 30.89 40.16 -27.42
N THR A 565 30.68 38.93 -27.90
CA THR A 565 30.62 38.60 -29.33
C THR A 565 29.30 39.02 -29.97
N LEU A 566 28.16 38.83 -29.30
CA LEU A 566 26.82 38.96 -29.90
C LEU A 566 25.97 40.08 -29.30
N GLY A 567 26.19 40.44 -28.03
CA GLY A 567 25.33 41.33 -27.27
C GLY A 567 25.39 42.80 -27.69
N GLY A 568 24.22 43.45 -27.75
CA GLY A 568 24.11 44.89 -27.95
C GLY A 568 24.38 45.72 -26.68
N PRO A 569 24.37 47.05 -26.77
CA PRO A 569 24.68 47.92 -25.63
C PRO A 569 23.70 47.76 -24.45
N GLY A 570 22.40 47.64 -24.70
CA GLY A 570 21.41 47.45 -23.65
C GLY A 570 21.47 46.06 -23.00
N GLU A 571 21.70 45.01 -23.77
CA GLU A 571 21.95 43.65 -23.27
C GLU A 571 23.18 43.60 -22.38
N LYS A 572 24.26 44.32 -22.75
CA LYS A 572 25.49 44.46 -21.95
C LYS A 572 25.25 45.20 -20.64
N GLU A 573 24.47 46.29 -20.67
CA GLU A 573 24.10 47.03 -19.47
C GLU A 573 23.27 46.17 -18.50
N ARG A 574 22.25 45.47 -19.02
CA ARG A 574 21.43 44.54 -18.22
C ARG A 574 22.25 43.40 -17.63
N ALA A 575 23.20 42.86 -18.38
CA ALA A 575 24.11 41.84 -17.88
C ALA A 575 24.97 42.33 -16.72
N MET A 576 25.48 43.56 -16.78
CA MET A 576 26.25 44.14 -15.67
C MET A 576 25.40 44.26 -14.40
N LEU A 577 24.14 44.66 -14.52
CA LEU A 577 23.20 44.73 -13.40
C LEU A 577 22.87 43.33 -12.83
N LEU A 578 22.68 42.34 -13.71
CA LEU A 578 22.41 40.96 -13.29
C LEU A 578 23.60 40.37 -12.54
N ILE A 579 24.82 40.45 -13.07
CA ILE A 579 26.01 39.86 -12.45
C ILE A 579 26.27 40.42 -11.05
N ARG A 580 25.98 41.70 -10.80
CA ARG A 580 26.08 42.30 -9.46
C ARG A 580 25.15 41.67 -8.42
N ARG A 581 24.07 41.01 -8.86
CA ARG A 581 23.10 40.32 -8.00
C ARG A 581 23.40 38.83 -7.82
N VAL A 582 24.35 38.28 -8.59
CA VAL A 582 24.65 36.85 -8.63
C VAL A 582 25.94 36.58 -7.87
N ASN A 583 25.88 35.62 -6.95
CA ASN A 583 27.03 35.09 -6.26
C ASN A 583 27.77 34.12 -7.17
N VAL A 584 28.91 34.56 -7.72
CA VAL A 584 29.76 33.70 -8.54
C VAL A 584 30.56 32.76 -7.64
N VAL A 585 30.53 31.47 -7.95
CA VAL A 585 31.13 30.41 -7.13
C VAL A 585 32.06 29.51 -7.95
N PRO A 586 33.07 28.89 -7.35
CA PRO A 586 33.96 27.97 -8.04
C PRO A 586 33.21 26.77 -8.63
N ASP A 587 33.75 26.24 -9.73
CA ASP A 587 33.23 25.04 -10.37
C ASP A 587 33.44 23.80 -9.47
N GLN A 588 32.37 23.31 -8.84
CA GLN A 588 32.39 22.17 -7.91
C GLN A 588 31.25 21.19 -8.20
N PRO A 589 31.34 20.42 -9.30
CA PRO A 589 30.30 19.46 -9.66
C PRO A 589 30.15 18.35 -8.61
N SER A 590 28.91 17.96 -8.32
CA SER A 590 28.60 16.88 -7.39
C SER A 590 29.08 15.51 -7.89
N ASP A 591 29.37 14.59 -6.98
CA ASP A 591 29.81 13.24 -7.31
C ASP A 591 28.82 12.52 -8.25
N ARG A 592 27.51 12.65 -7.97
CA ARG A 592 26.48 12.06 -8.82
C ARG A 592 26.44 12.68 -10.23
N ALA A 593 26.71 13.97 -10.38
CA ALA A 593 26.83 14.58 -11.69
C ALA A 593 28.03 14.00 -12.45
N LEU A 594 29.17 13.77 -11.78
CA LEU A 594 30.38 13.22 -12.37
C LEU A 594 30.23 11.75 -12.82
N THR A 595 29.23 11.01 -12.31
CA THR A 595 28.94 9.64 -12.78
C THR A 595 28.29 9.58 -14.16
N LEU A 596 27.77 10.70 -14.68
CA LEU A 596 27.07 10.73 -15.96
C LEU A 596 28.02 10.46 -17.14
N VAL A 597 27.59 9.58 -18.04
CA VAL A 597 28.32 9.23 -19.25
C VAL A 597 28.10 10.30 -20.31
N ALA A 598 29.21 10.82 -20.85
CA ALA A 598 29.21 11.84 -21.89
C ALA A 598 28.42 11.41 -23.13
N SER A 599 27.67 12.35 -23.71
CA SER A 599 26.90 12.14 -24.94
C SER A 599 26.72 13.46 -25.69
N SER A 600 26.09 13.43 -26.87
CA SER A 600 25.75 14.67 -27.61
C SER A 600 24.85 15.63 -26.82
N LYS A 601 24.17 15.15 -25.77
CA LYS A 601 23.31 15.94 -24.88
C LYS A 601 23.90 16.16 -23.49
N ILE A 602 24.98 15.44 -23.13
CA ILE A 602 25.69 15.53 -21.85
C ILE A 602 27.13 15.94 -22.14
N ASN A 603 27.39 17.25 -22.12
CA ASN A 603 28.70 17.84 -22.31
C ASN A 603 29.32 18.27 -20.97
N SER A 604 30.65 18.44 -20.95
CA SER A 604 31.40 18.81 -19.72
C SER A 604 30.90 20.10 -19.10
N ARG A 605 30.58 21.11 -19.92
CA ARG A 605 30.03 22.39 -19.46
C ARG A 605 28.73 22.23 -18.68
N SER A 606 27.76 21.50 -19.25
CA SER A 606 26.47 21.26 -18.59
C SER A 606 26.66 20.42 -17.32
N LEU A 607 27.59 19.47 -17.32
CA LEU A 607 27.95 18.71 -16.12
C LEU A 607 28.47 19.62 -15.00
N THR A 608 29.39 20.53 -15.31
CA THR A 608 29.91 21.49 -14.34
C THR A 608 28.80 22.38 -13.79
N ILE A 609 27.95 22.96 -14.65
CA ILE A 609 26.90 23.90 -14.24
C ILE A 609 25.85 23.22 -13.36
N PHE A 610 25.27 22.12 -13.84
CA PHE A 610 24.22 21.41 -13.12
C PHE A 610 24.78 20.72 -11.89
N GLY A 611 25.97 20.13 -11.99
CA GLY A 611 26.66 19.51 -10.84
C GLY A 611 27.01 20.53 -9.76
N THR A 612 27.43 21.74 -10.10
CA THR A 612 27.74 22.78 -9.09
C THR A 612 26.45 23.26 -8.43
N GLY A 613 25.38 23.48 -9.20
CA GLY A 613 24.06 23.78 -8.63
C GLY A 613 23.57 22.68 -7.69
N ASP A 614 23.84 21.43 -8.03
CA ASP A 614 23.52 20.26 -7.21
C ASP A 614 24.29 20.22 -5.89
N THR A 615 25.61 20.47 -5.91
CA THR A 615 26.45 20.60 -4.71
C THR A 615 25.95 21.70 -3.77
N LEU A 616 25.49 22.82 -4.34
CA LEU A 616 24.95 23.95 -3.57
C LEU A 616 23.55 23.70 -3.01
N LYS A 617 22.90 22.60 -3.41
CA LYS A 617 21.47 22.33 -3.22
C LYS A 617 20.60 23.47 -3.75
N ALA A 618 20.98 24.00 -4.91
CA ALA A 618 20.33 25.11 -5.58
C ALA A 618 19.53 24.62 -6.80
N ILE A 619 18.31 25.13 -6.96
CA ILE A 619 17.48 24.77 -8.13
C ILE A 619 18.13 25.37 -9.37
N THR A 620 18.51 24.53 -10.34
CA THR A 620 19.15 25.02 -11.56
C THR A 620 18.09 25.53 -12.53
N VAL A 621 18.12 26.83 -12.83
CA VAL A 621 17.25 27.45 -13.84
C VAL A 621 17.93 27.29 -15.19
N THR A 622 17.21 26.79 -16.19
CA THR A 622 17.80 26.47 -17.51
C THR A 622 16.76 26.39 -18.63
N ALA A 623 17.19 26.59 -19.87
CA ALA A 623 16.46 26.20 -21.08
C ALA A 623 16.96 24.88 -21.71
N ASN A 624 17.99 24.24 -21.15
CA ASN A 624 18.61 23.02 -21.67
C ASN A 624 17.85 21.75 -21.24
N ILE A 625 16.63 21.60 -21.73
CA ILE A 625 15.76 20.44 -21.47
C ILE A 625 16.43 19.13 -21.94
N GLY A 626 17.25 19.21 -23.00
CA GLY A 626 17.98 18.07 -23.55
C GLY A 626 18.93 17.44 -22.54
N PHE A 627 19.71 18.24 -21.82
CA PHE A 627 20.60 17.76 -20.75
C PHE A 627 19.81 17.14 -19.61
N VAL A 628 18.76 17.83 -19.12
CA VAL A 628 17.93 17.37 -18.00
C VAL A 628 17.35 15.98 -18.27
N ARG A 629 16.78 15.78 -19.46
CA ARG A 629 16.22 14.49 -19.86
C ARG A 629 17.29 13.41 -20.02
N ALA A 630 18.44 13.75 -20.60
CA ALA A 630 19.54 12.80 -20.79
C ALA A 630 20.12 12.33 -19.44
N ALA A 631 20.31 13.25 -18.48
CA ALA A 631 20.76 12.91 -17.13
C ALA A 631 19.75 12.02 -16.40
N ALA A 632 18.45 12.36 -16.46
CA ALA A 632 17.40 11.57 -15.83
C ALA A 632 17.33 10.14 -16.38
N ASN A 633 17.55 9.95 -17.69
CA ASN A 633 17.60 8.63 -18.32
C ASN A 633 18.81 7.79 -17.86
N GLN A 634 19.87 8.43 -17.36
CA GLN A 634 21.02 7.76 -16.75
C GLN A 634 20.87 7.62 -15.22
N GLY A 635 19.70 7.95 -14.66
CA GLY A 635 19.41 7.77 -13.23
C GLY A 635 19.73 8.98 -12.35
N VAL A 636 20.23 10.09 -12.90
CA VAL A 636 20.51 11.32 -12.13
C VAL A 636 19.45 12.38 -12.40
N LYS A 637 18.61 12.65 -11.40
CA LYS A 637 17.59 13.70 -11.47
C LYS A 637 18.07 14.97 -10.75
N PHE A 638 18.25 16.04 -11.52
CA PHE A 638 18.55 17.37 -10.98
C PHE A 638 17.26 18.14 -10.67
N SER A 639 17.27 18.95 -9.61
CA SER A 639 16.18 19.89 -9.33
C SER A 639 16.33 21.10 -10.24
N VAL A 640 15.37 21.30 -11.14
CA VAL A 640 15.45 22.34 -12.18
C VAL A 640 14.18 23.17 -12.31
N PHE A 641 14.34 24.42 -12.73
CA PHE A 641 13.27 25.25 -13.26
C PHE A 641 13.51 25.46 -14.75
N ILE A 642 12.58 25.00 -15.59
CA ILE A 642 12.74 25.03 -17.03
C ILE A 642 12.04 26.27 -17.60
N HIS A 643 12.75 27.06 -18.40
CA HIS A 643 12.18 28.19 -19.14
C HIS A 643 12.43 28.05 -20.64
N GLN A 644 11.72 28.85 -21.44
CA GLN A 644 11.97 28.92 -22.89
C GLN A 644 13.23 29.76 -23.19
N PRO A 645 14.06 29.37 -24.17
CA PRO A 645 15.27 30.11 -24.52
C PRO A 645 14.94 31.41 -25.27
N ARG A 646 15.70 32.48 -25.00
CA ARG A 646 15.71 33.73 -25.77
C ARG A 646 17.14 34.12 -26.06
N ALA A 647 17.48 34.23 -27.34
CA ALA A 647 18.82 34.61 -27.78
C ALA A 647 19.03 36.13 -27.71
N LEU A 648 20.29 36.54 -27.62
CA LEU A 648 20.69 37.94 -27.77
C LEU A 648 20.38 38.42 -29.20
N THR A 649 19.67 39.53 -29.33
CA THR A 649 19.21 40.02 -30.64
C THR A 649 19.51 41.47 -30.92
N GLU A 650 19.87 42.27 -29.91
CA GLU A 650 19.93 43.74 -30.05
C GLU A 650 20.86 44.19 -31.18
N SER A 651 22.05 43.59 -31.29
CA SER A 651 23.02 43.87 -32.35
C SER A 651 22.51 43.59 -33.77
N LYS A 652 21.45 42.78 -33.90
CA LYS A 652 20.83 42.38 -35.18
C LYS A 652 19.55 43.16 -35.49
N GLU A 653 19.05 43.97 -34.56
CA GLU A 653 17.81 44.74 -34.77
C GLU A 653 17.95 45.78 -35.88
N SER A 654 19.16 46.34 -36.08
CA SER A 654 19.45 47.32 -37.13
C SER A 654 19.25 46.79 -38.56
N VAL A 655 19.34 45.47 -38.75
CA VAL A 655 19.18 44.78 -40.04
C VAL A 655 17.90 43.93 -40.10
N ALA A 656 17.07 44.00 -39.07
CA ALA A 656 15.80 43.28 -38.95
C ALA A 656 14.62 44.15 -39.41
N THR A 657 13.52 43.51 -39.78
CA THR A 657 12.30 44.21 -40.23
C THR A 657 11.37 44.44 -39.02
N PRO A 658 11.01 45.68 -38.68
CA PRO A 658 10.11 45.96 -37.56
C PRO A 658 8.69 45.47 -37.85
N LEU A 659 8.05 44.87 -36.85
CA LEU A 659 6.64 44.48 -36.85
C LEU A 659 5.79 45.56 -36.20
N PRO A 660 4.58 45.86 -36.72
CA PRO A 660 3.64 46.76 -36.06
C PRO A 660 3.28 46.23 -34.66
N LYS A 661 3.38 47.08 -33.62
CA LYS A 661 3.05 46.72 -32.22
C LYS A 661 1.59 46.24 -32.04
N ASN A 662 0.71 46.51 -33.01
CA ASN A 662 -0.70 46.13 -33.00
C ASN A 662 -1.00 44.72 -33.55
N CYS A 663 0.00 43.95 -34.01
CA CYS A 663 -0.21 42.56 -34.40
C CYS A 663 -0.25 41.64 -33.16
N THR A 664 -1.43 41.50 -32.55
CA THR A 664 -1.71 40.42 -31.60
C THR A 664 -1.87 39.09 -32.34
N ALA A 665 -1.34 38.02 -31.74
CA ALA A 665 -1.26 36.67 -32.27
C ALA A 665 -2.53 36.22 -33.02
N GLY A 666 -2.44 35.99 -34.33
CA GLY A 666 -3.60 35.54 -35.10
C GLY A 666 -3.49 35.52 -36.63
N CYS A 667 -2.44 36.04 -37.26
CA CYS A 667 -2.25 35.86 -38.71
C CYS A 667 -1.15 34.84 -38.96
N GLY A 668 -1.55 33.64 -39.39
CA GLY A 668 -0.64 32.67 -39.96
C GLY A 668 0.01 33.24 -41.22
N LEU A 669 1.33 33.14 -41.27
CA LEU A 669 2.12 33.06 -42.51
C LEU A 669 2.72 31.66 -42.55
#